data_AF-A0A1T4XGU7-F1
#
_entry.id   AF-A0A1T4XGU7-F1
#
_cell.length_a   1.000
_cell.length_b   1.000
_cell.length_c   1.000
_cell.angle_alpha   90.00
_cell.angle_beta   90.00
_cell.angle_gamma   90.00
#
_symmetry.space_group_name_H-M   'P 1'
#
loop_
_entity.id
_entity.type
_entity.pdbx_description
1 polymer ?
#
loop_
_entity_poly.entity_id
_entity_poly.type
_entity_poly.pdbx_seq_one_letter_code
_entity_poly.pdbx_strand_id
1 'polypeptide(L)'
;MDRFTADLHIHSRFSRATSKNLNIRGLAAWARVKGLDVLGTGDFTHPEWVAEMQEQLREDGRGLYVLKHPEGIGEQVPGLEQDPGGVTRFMLQTEISSIYKRGGQVRKIHNLVYMPSLEAVLRFNERLAQVGNLASDGRPILGLDSRDLLEMVLEADPMAFLVPAHIWTPWFALFGSKSGFNTVEECYGDLSRHIFAMETGLSSDPEMNWTWSALDRYRMISNSDAHSGEKLGRECNVFQGEISYEGIYRALRGEGLGHKFLGTVEFFPEEGKYHMDGHRKCGVVMDPQETAMRGGICPVCGKPVTRGVLARIADLADRNEPQRPKGQPGFVSLVPLKELLSEVVGVGPNSKKVHKRYLELMRAFGSELSVLRRTPLEDLRRMDPLLAEGVGRMREGQVMRKPGFDGEYGVISVFTPQERDRIKNGLFLPASPDADQEHPAPAEPAPVDTTQATPMAVRVADEAKRIHYNTAQRKAINAGPGPVLVVAGPGTGKTQTLMGRITRLLEAGQPPRRILVLTFTRRAAVELRERLQHTLGLDEDAPLPQAGTLHAMAFEYWRHAYGEEPVVIDENAAKSIFAEVNPELTGRDLDQAWKRYNLARETLDAPDPDLADPVARYTQQKASWNLADYTDLLDFLLEQTQGEAFERIHHHVLVDEVQDLSPLQIKLVTSLCHKDGTGFFAIGDPCQSIYGFRGAAGNAEELLRQRWSKIKTITLKDNYRSGQRILDAAHSLFPDQPRLRAHQDVDTALHIFHAPDGRREAAWISDRVKRLMGATSHSLTDSGAQGRYAPGDIAVLVRFRGLIPVIENALKRYGIPCATPETSAFWHEPRVADILCAAGRILGLSCNNGAEADNCLEFPERALAGGPDALRAHLEQTNGYDEFFWKSKPYRQLQQAYERRGGWAGLINWVHLQSDLETVRLSAEKVQVMTLHASKGLEFEVVFLPALEEGILPFAGTDMLTGKAEAKSSFVSDTAEEKRLLYVGMTRARRELYLSHAKQRQLFGRSLKPSMSRFLKPIPEDLLTHSVLTARKVRKERQISLLD
;
A
#
# COMPACT_ATOMS: atom_id res chain seq x y z
N MET A 1 -40.97 12.74 -22.69
CA MET A 1 -39.53 12.65 -22.36
C MET A 1 -39.07 11.25 -22.70
N ASP A 2 -38.04 11.18 -23.54
CA ASP A 2 -37.57 9.94 -24.14
C ASP A 2 -36.76 9.11 -23.15
N ARG A 3 -36.77 7.79 -23.36
CA ARG A 3 -35.96 6.84 -22.58
C ARG A 3 -34.58 6.72 -23.22
N PHE A 4 -33.54 6.70 -22.41
CA PHE A 4 -32.16 6.52 -22.87
C PHE A 4 -31.44 5.48 -22.04
N THR A 5 -30.36 4.92 -22.59
CA THR A 5 -29.53 3.89 -21.97
C THR A 5 -28.11 4.41 -21.74
N ALA A 6 -27.54 4.07 -20.59
CA ALA A 6 -26.21 4.50 -20.21
C ALA A 6 -25.37 3.35 -19.65
N ASP A 7 -24.18 3.16 -20.20
CA ASP A 7 -23.18 2.25 -19.67
C ASP A 7 -22.05 3.08 -19.03
N LEU A 8 -22.05 3.13 -17.70
CA LEU A 8 -21.32 4.11 -16.90
C LEU A 8 -20.06 3.53 -16.24
N HIS A 9 -19.64 2.31 -16.59
CA HIS A 9 -18.36 1.75 -16.15
C HIS A 9 -17.69 1.02 -17.31
N ILE A 10 -16.64 1.65 -17.84
CA ILE A 10 -15.81 1.07 -18.89
C ILE A 10 -14.33 1.39 -18.67
N HIS A 11 -13.48 0.79 -19.50
CA HIS A 11 -12.05 1.08 -19.51
C HIS A 11 -11.54 1.54 -20.88
N SER A 12 -10.43 2.27 -20.85
CA SER A 12 -9.67 2.70 -22.02
C SER A 12 -8.60 1.67 -22.41
N ARG A 13 -7.91 1.94 -23.52
CA ARG A 13 -6.71 1.19 -23.94
C ARG A 13 -5.52 1.27 -22.97
N PHE A 14 -5.55 2.17 -21.98
CA PHE A 14 -4.50 2.33 -20.98
C PHE A 14 -4.69 1.43 -19.75
N SER A 15 -5.88 0.88 -19.56
CA SER A 15 -6.11 -0.18 -18.57
C SER A 15 -5.57 -1.53 -19.02
N ARG A 16 -5.27 -2.41 -18.07
CA ARG A 16 -4.77 -3.75 -18.39
C ARG A 16 -5.84 -4.66 -18.97
N ALA A 17 -5.39 -5.59 -19.82
CA ALA A 17 -6.23 -6.60 -20.47
C ALA A 17 -7.37 -6.01 -21.31
N THR A 18 -7.25 -4.75 -21.71
CA THR A 18 -8.18 -4.09 -22.63
C THR A 18 -7.68 -4.18 -24.08
N SER A 19 -8.62 -4.09 -25.01
CA SER A 19 -8.31 -4.02 -26.44
C SER A 19 -7.59 -2.70 -26.77
N LYS A 20 -6.56 -2.77 -27.61
CA LYS A 20 -5.89 -1.57 -28.15
C LYS A 20 -6.82 -0.66 -28.95
N ASN A 21 -7.96 -1.21 -29.41
CA ASN A 21 -8.97 -0.49 -30.18
C ASN A 21 -10.00 0.22 -29.28
N LEU A 22 -9.87 0.16 -27.95
CA LEU A 22 -10.63 0.99 -27.02
C LEU A 22 -10.06 2.42 -26.96
N ASN A 23 -10.11 3.10 -28.10
CA ASN A 23 -9.91 4.54 -28.20
C ASN A 23 -11.27 5.25 -28.25
N ILE A 24 -11.30 6.59 -28.11
CA ILE A 24 -12.56 7.37 -28.00
C ILE A 24 -13.47 7.15 -29.22
N ARG A 25 -12.92 7.11 -30.43
CA ARG A 25 -13.69 6.87 -31.66
C ARG A 25 -14.26 5.45 -31.71
N GLY A 26 -13.47 4.45 -31.33
CA GLY A 26 -13.89 3.06 -31.24
C GLY A 26 -15.01 2.85 -30.21
N LEU A 27 -14.89 3.49 -29.05
CA LEU A 27 -15.94 3.52 -28.02
C LEU A 27 -17.24 4.12 -28.56
N ALA A 28 -17.16 5.27 -29.23
CA ALA A 28 -18.32 5.91 -29.83
C ALA A 28 -19.00 5.02 -30.88
N ALA A 29 -18.23 4.39 -31.76
CA ALA A 29 -18.74 3.54 -32.81
C ALA A 29 -19.44 2.29 -32.25
N TRP A 30 -18.80 1.60 -31.30
CA TRP A 30 -19.41 0.43 -30.64
C TRP A 30 -20.64 0.81 -29.82
N ALA A 31 -20.65 1.97 -29.15
CA ALA A 31 -21.84 2.44 -28.44
C ALA A 31 -23.06 2.55 -29.36
N ARG A 32 -22.90 3.07 -30.59
CA ARG A 32 -23.99 3.16 -31.57
C ARG A 32 -24.48 1.80 -32.03
N VAL A 33 -23.55 0.87 -32.31
CA VAL A 33 -23.88 -0.52 -32.66
C VAL A 33 -24.63 -1.21 -31.53
N LYS A 34 -24.22 -0.98 -30.27
CA LYS A 34 -24.90 -1.54 -29.10
C LYS A 34 -26.24 -0.87 -28.82
N GLY A 35 -26.40 0.39 -29.20
CA GLY A 35 -27.59 1.20 -28.94
C GLY A 35 -27.55 1.93 -27.60
N LEU A 36 -26.35 2.35 -27.18
CA LEU A 36 -26.10 3.12 -25.97
C LEU A 36 -26.11 4.62 -26.28
N ASP A 37 -26.86 5.40 -25.50
CA ASP A 37 -26.99 6.85 -25.68
C ASP A 37 -25.91 7.61 -24.91
N VAL A 38 -25.54 7.10 -23.72
CA VAL A 38 -24.49 7.65 -22.85
C VAL A 38 -23.48 6.54 -22.51
N LEU A 39 -22.21 6.90 -22.51
CA LEU A 39 -21.11 6.01 -22.21
C LEU A 39 -20.13 6.67 -21.23
N GLY A 40 -19.60 5.93 -20.26
CA GLY A 40 -18.45 6.37 -19.49
C GLY A 40 -17.24 6.63 -20.42
N THR A 41 -16.33 7.52 -20.06
CA THR A 41 -15.05 7.63 -20.80
C THR A 41 -14.05 6.54 -20.42
N GLY A 42 -14.15 6.01 -19.20
CA GLY A 42 -13.11 5.20 -18.56
C GLY A 42 -11.85 6.03 -18.26
N ASP A 43 -11.10 5.59 -17.26
CA ASP A 43 -9.68 5.91 -17.01
C ASP A 43 -9.25 7.39 -17.11
N PHE A 44 -10.11 8.38 -16.78
CA PHE A 44 -9.76 9.80 -16.87
C PHE A 44 -8.61 10.24 -15.97
N THR A 45 -8.08 9.36 -15.13
CA THR A 45 -6.88 9.61 -14.33
C THR A 45 -5.59 9.50 -15.14
N HIS A 46 -5.59 8.79 -16.27
CA HIS A 46 -4.39 8.57 -17.07
C HIS A 46 -4.03 9.83 -17.90
N PRO A 47 -2.84 10.43 -17.74
CA PRO A 47 -2.52 11.71 -18.39
C PRO A 47 -2.62 11.69 -19.91
N GLU A 48 -2.15 10.62 -20.57
CA GLU A 48 -2.26 10.50 -22.04
C GLU A 48 -3.72 10.36 -22.49
N TRP A 49 -4.57 9.73 -21.68
CA TRP A 49 -5.99 9.58 -22.00
C TRP A 49 -6.75 10.90 -21.83
N VAL A 50 -6.41 11.69 -20.80
CA VAL A 50 -6.92 13.05 -20.63
C VAL A 50 -6.58 13.92 -21.83
N ALA A 51 -5.34 13.85 -22.32
CA ALA A 51 -4.93 14.59 -23.51
C ALA A 51 -5.76 14.18 -24.75
N GLU A 52 -5.97 12.87 -24.96
CA GLU A 52 -6.83 12.38 -26.05
C GLU A 52 -8.28 12.88 -25.92
N MET A 53 -8.83 12.90 -24.70
CA MET A 53 -10.18 13.43 -24.46
C MET A 53 -10.27 14.92 -24.77
N GLN A 54 -9.31 15.72 -24.31
CA GLN A 54 -9.26 17.16 -24.60
C GLN A 54 -9.14 17.43 -26.12
N GLU A 55 -8.39 16.60 -26.83
CA GLU A 55 -8.21 16.69 -28.27
C GLU A 55 -9.50 16.31 -29.03
N GLN A 56 -10.13 15.18 -28.70
CA GLN A 56 -11.17 14.57 -29.53
C GLN A 56 -12.61 14.88 -29.08
N LEU A 57 -12.82 15.30 -27.84
CA LEU A 57 -14.15 15.56 -27.27
C LEU A 57 -14.42 17.06 -27.10
N ARG A 58 -15.68 17.45 -27.29
CA ARG A 58 -16.22 18.77 -26.92
C ARG A 58 -17.44 18.58 -26.07
N GLU A 59 -17.68 19.49 -25.14
CA GLU A 59 -18.89 19.48 -24.33
C GLU A 59 -20.13 19.80 -25.18
N ASP A 60 -21.27 19.19 -24.88
CA ASP A 60 -22.56 19.38 -25.58
C ASP A 60 -23.48 20.42 -24.91
N GLY A 61 -22.98 21.13 -23.89
CA GLY A 61 -23.69 22.14 -23.10
C GLY A 61 -24.55 21.59 -21.97
N ARG A 62 -24.52 20.28 -21.71
CA ARG A 62 -25.31 19.61 -20.67
C ARG A 62 -24.44 18.79 -19.70
N GLY A 63 -23.15 19.12 -19.60
CA GLY A 63 -22.15 18.38 -18.82
C GLY A 63 -21.76 17.02 -19.41
N LEU A 64 -22.14 16.74 -20.66
CA LEU A 64 -21.74 15.53 -21.39
C LEU A 64 -20.88 15.92 -22.59
N TYR A 65 -20.12 14.95 -23.10
CA TYR A 65 -19.13 15.18 -24.15
C TYR A 65 -19.47 14.42 -25.42
N VAL A 66 -19.22 15.02 -26.58
CA VAL A 66 -19.42 14.40 -27.90
C VAL A 66 -18.15 14.50 -28.72
N LEU A 67 -17.99 13.60 -29.69
CA LEU A 67 -16.87 13.66 -30.65
C LEU A 67 -16.90 14.99 -31.43
N LYS A 68 -15.73 15.63 -31.58
CA LYS A 68 -15.56 16.80 -32.45
C LYS A 68 -15.74 16.45 -33.93
N HIS A 69 -15.20 15.31 -34.34
CA HIS A 69 -15.17 14.83 -35.74
C HIS A 69 -15.81 13.44 -35.84
N PRO A 70 -17.14 13.34 -36.00
CA PRO A 70 -17.85 12.05 -36.05
C PRO A 70 -17.80 11.36 -37.42
N GLU A 71 -17.14 11.94 -38.43
CA GLU A 71 -17.09 11.36 -39.78
C GLU A 71 -16.30 10.04 -39.80
N GLY A 72 -16.74 9.04 -40.58
CA GLY A 72 -15.99 7.79 -40.78
C GLY A 72 -15.89 6.88 -39.55
N ILE A 73 -16.72 7.06 -38.51
CA ILE A 73 -16.64 6.22 -37.31
C ILE A 73 -17.09 4.77 -37.53
N GLY A 74 -17.90 4.49 -38.57
CA GLY A 74 -18.33 3.13 -38.90
C GLY A 74 -17.15 2.19 -39.13
N GLU A 75 -16.08 2.70 -39.76
CA GLU A 75 -14.84 1.97 -40.06
C GLU A 75 -14.10 1.47 -38.81
N GLN A 76 -14.41 2.02 -37.62
CA GLN A 76 -13.86 1.54 -36.35
C GLN A 76 -14.42 0.16 -35.95
N VAL A 77 -15.53 -0.28 -36.54
CA VAL A 77 -16.16 -1.57 -36.29
C VAL A 77 -15.89 -2.50 -37.48
N PRO A 78 -15.20 -3.64 -37.27
CA PRO A 78 -14.84 -4.54 -38.36
C PRO A 78 -16.06 -5.04 -39.17
N GLY A 79 -16.09 -4.70 -40.48
CA GLY A 79 -17.14 -5.13 -41.42
C GLY A 79 -18.38 -4.21 -41.48
N LEU A 80 -18.36 -3.09 -40.76
CA LEU A 80 -19.39 -2.07 -40.79
C LEU A 80 -18.92 -0.86 -41.60
N GLU A 81 -19.38 -0.74 -42.84
CA GLU A 81 -18.97 0.37 -43.74
C GLU A 81 -19.82 1.64 -43.55
N GLN A 82 -21.02 1.50 -42.99
CA GLN A 82 -21.96 2.62 -42.77
C GLN A 82 -22.19 2.85 -41.28
N ASP A 83 -22.29 4.13 -40.90
CA ASP A 83 -22.58 4.55 -39.54
C ASP A 83 -24.01 4.13 -39.13
N PRO A 84 -24.22 3.42 -38.00
CA PRO A 84 -25.55 3.05 -37.51
C PRO A 84 -26.47 4.25 -37.20
N GLY A 85 -25.93 5.47 -37.19
CA GLY A 85 -26.64 6.69 -36.85
C GLY A 85 -26.75 6.90 -35.34
N GLY A 86 -27.15 8.10 -34.94
CA GLY A 86 -27.25 8.52 -33.53
C GLY A 86 -26.03 9.32 -33.03
N VAL A 87 -26.10 9.78 -31.78
CA VAL A 87 -25.04 10.57 -31.13
C VAL A 87 -24.69 9.94 -29.80
N THR A 88 -23.48 9.39 -29.71
CA THR A 88 -22.92 8.91 -28.44
C THR A 88 -22.47 10.09 -27.60
N ARG A 89 -22.94 10.14 -26.36
CA ARG A 89 -22.49 11.10 -25.35
C ARG A 89 -21.59 10.42 -24.33
N PHE A 90 -20.56 11.12 -23.89
CA PHE A 90 -19.58 10.64 -22.94
C PHE A 90 -19.76 11.33 -21.58
N MET A 91 -19.78 10.54 -20.51
CA MET A 91 -19.73 10.99 -19.12
C MET A 91 -18.33 10.70 -18.58
N LEU A 92 -17.65 11.70 -18.04
CA LEU A 92 -16.28 11.53 -17.56
C LEU A 92 -16.29 10.58 -16.35
N GLN A 93 -15.73 9.38 -16.54
CA GLN A 93 -15.70 8.31 -15.54
C GLN A 93 -14.30 7.68 -15.45
N THR A 94 -13.89 7.30 -14.25
CA THR A 94 -12.68 6.48 -13.99
C THR A 94 -12.95 5.46 -12.88
N GLU A 95 -12.17 4.38 -12.83
CA GLU A 95 -12.17 3.41 -11.72
C GLU A 95 -10.85 3.54 -10.96
N ILE A 96 -10.91 3.59 -9.62
CA ILE A 96 -9.74 3.66 -8.73
C ILE A 96 -9.72 2.44 -7.82
N SER A 97 -8.57 1.75 -7.76
CA SER A 97 -8.37 0.60 -6.86
C SER A 97 -7.70 1.06 -5.57
N SER A 98 -8.47 1.14 -4.49
CA SER A 98 -8.02 1.47 -3.14
C SER A 98 -7.60 0.21 -2.38
N ILE A 99 -6.33 0.10 -1.99
CA ILE A 99 -5.78 -1.02 -1.21
C ILE A 99 -5.11 -0.50 0.06
N TYR A 100 -5.75 -0.67 1.21
CA TYR A 100 -5.34 -0.07 2.49
C TYR A 100 -5.79 -0.94 3.66
N LYS A 101 -5.26 -0.73 4.87
CA LYS A 101 -5.74 -1.41 6.08
C LYS A 101 -6.79 -0.60 6.81
N ARG A 102 -7.86 -1.27 7.23
CA ARG A 102 -8.87 -0.71 8.14
C ARG A 102 -9.55 -1.80 8.95
N GLY A 103 -9.71 -1.56 10.25
CA GLY A 103 -10.24 -2.55 11.19
C GLY A 103 -9.35 -3.80 11.32
N GLY A 104 -8.03 -3.64 11.19
CA GLY A 104 -7.06 -4.75 11.27
C GLY A 104 -7.01 -5.68 10.06
N GLN A 105 -7.74 -5.37 8.97
CA GLN A 105 -7.77 -6.15 7.73
C GLN A 105 -7.33 -5.30 6.54
N VAL A 106 -6.71 -5.94 5.54
CA VAL A 106 -6.41 -5.30 4.25
C VAL A 106 -7.68 -5.25 3.42
N ARG A 107 -8.16 -4.04 3.15
CA ARG A 107 -9.34 -3.72 2.35
C ARG A 107 -8.94 -3.47 0.91
N LYS A 108 -9.79 -3.89 -0.01
CA LYS A 108 -9.62 -3.69 -1.45
C LYS A 108 -10.94 -3.34 -2.07
N ILE A 109 -11.06 -2.07 -2.43
CA ILE A 109 -12.31 -1.50 -2.87
C ILE A 109 -12.03 -0.76 -4.14
N HIS A 110 -12.84 -1.05 -5.15
CA HIS A 110 -12.82 -0.29 -6.37
C HIS A 110 -13.95 0.73 -6.32
N ASN A 111 -13.64 1.94 -6.77
CA ASN A 111 -14.53 3.07 -6.69
C ASN A 111 -14.63 3.70 -8.08
N LEU A 112 -15.85 3.85 -8.58
CA LEU A 112 -16.13 4.64 -9.76
C LEU A 112 -16.25 6.09 -9.36
N VAL A 113 -15.52 6.96 -10.04
CA VAL A 113 -15.58 8.41 -9.84
C VAL A 113 -16.11 9.05 -11.11
N TYR A 114 -17.03 10.00 -10.94
CA TYR A 114 -17.66 10.73 -12.03
C TYR A 114 -17.44 12.22 -11.86
N MET A 115 -17.02 12.89 -12.92
CA MET A 115 -16.72 14.32 -12.91
C MET A 115 -17.59 15.07 -13.93
N PRO A 116 -18.16 16.24 -13.57
CA PRO A 116 -19.04 16.98 -14.46
C PRO A 116 -18.30 17.70 -15.61
N SER A 117 -17.00 17.98 -15.42
CA SER A 117 -16.20 18.71 -16.41
C SER A 117 -14.74 18.25 -16.45
N LEU A 118 -14.07 18.52 -17.59
CA LEU A 118 -12.64 18.28 -17.73
C LEU A 118 -11.81 19.12 -16.74
N GLU A 119 -12.29 20.30 -16.33
CA GLU A 119 -11.63 21.11 -15.29
C GLU A 119 -11.67 20.41 -13.93
N ALA A 120 -12.80 19.82 -13.55
CA ALA A 120 -12.91 19.01 -12.34
C ALA A 120 -12.00 17.78 -12.40
N VAL A 121 -11.90 17.11 -13.56
CA VAL A 121 -10.93 16.03 -13.79
C VAL A 121 -9.50 16.48 -13.53
N LEU A 122 -9.08 17.63 -14.07
CA LEU A 122 -7.73 18.13 -13.89
C LEU A 122 -7.42 18.45 -12.42
N ARG A 123 -8.33 19.14 -11.71
CA ARG A 123 -8.19 19.42 -10.27
C ARG A 123 -8.08 18.13 -9.45
N PHE A 124 -8.94 17.16 -9.72
CA PHE A 124 -8.92 15.88 -9.04
C PHE A 124 -7.62 15.11 -9.30
N ASN A 125 -7.19 15.02 -10.56
CA ASN A 125 -5.96 14.32 -10.93
C ASN A 125 -4.70 14.98 -10.34
N GLU A 126 -4.65 16.30 -10.22
CA GLU A 126 -3.53 17.03 -9.61
C GLU A 126 -3.33 16.60 -8.15
N ARG A 127 -4.44 16.48 -7.39
CA ARG A 127 -4.41 16.02 -6.00
C ARG A 127 -4.14 14.52 -5.90
N LEU A 128 -4.79 13.71 -6.73
CA LEU A 128 -4.62 12.26 -6.72
C LEU A 128 -3.19 11.82 -7.09
N ALA A 129 -2.52 12.56 -7.98
CA ALA A 129 -1.13 12.32 -8.36
C ALA A 129 -0.13 12.52 -7.20
N GLN A 130 -0.55 13.20 -6.11
CA GLN A 130 0.28 13.32 -4.91
C GLN A 130 0.31 12.02 -4.08
N VAL A 131 -0.69 11.16 -4.25
CA VAL A 131 -0.88 9.92 -3.48
C VAL A 131 -0.20 8.73 -4.15
N GLY A 132 -0.34 8.60 -5.48
CA GLY A 132 0.20 7.47 -6.24
C GLY A 132 0.42 7.77 -7.72
N ASN A 133 0.87 6.75 -8.47
CA ASN A 133 1.17 6.91 -9.89
C ASN A 133 -0.09 6.71 -10.75
N LEU A 134 -0.49 7.75 -11.48
CA LEU A 134 -1.64 7.71 -12.39
C LEU A 134 -1.30 7.31 -13.84
N ALA A 135 -0.01 7.33 -14.21
CA ALA A 135 0.43 7.18 -15.60
C ALA A 135 0.81 5.74 -16.00
N SER A 136 0.72 4.78 -15.08
CA SER A 136 1.17 3.40 -15.33
C SER A 136 0.06 2.45 -15.78
N ASP A 137 -1.19 2.78 -15.45
CA ASP A 137 -2.37 1.94 -15.64
C ASP A 137 -3.59 2.86 -15.68
N GLY A 138 -4.57 2.58 -16.55
CA GLY A 138 -5.81 3.35 -16.64
C GLY A 138 -6.62 3.31 -15.33
N ARG A 139 -6.53 2.19 -14.59
CA ARG A 139 -7.01 2.03 -13.22
C ARG A 139 -5.84 2.16 -12.23
N PRO A 140 -5.60 3.34 -11.64
CA PRO A 140 -4.53 3.51 -10.67
C PRO A 140 -4.80 2.69 -9.40
N ILE A 141 -3.72 2.16 -8.83
CA ILE A 141 -3.73 1.46 -7.54
C ILE A 141 -3.18 2.40 -6.49
N LEU A 142 -4.00 2.75 -5.51
CA LEU A 142 -3.66 3.72 -4.48
C LEU A 142 -3.75 3.07 -3.10
N GLY A 143 -2.80 3.39 -2.23
CA GLY A 143 -2.84 3.02 -0.81
C GLY A 143 -3.79 3.89 0.02
N LEU A 144 -4.83 4.43 -0.61
CA LEU A 144 -5.70 5.46 -0.04
C LEU A 144 -7.00 4.85 0.47
N ASP A 145 -7.43 5.26 1.67
CA ASP A 145 -8.73 4.90 2.22
C ASP A 145 -9.87 5.38 1.30
N SER A 146 -10.93 4.60 1.16
CA SER A 146 -12.08 4.96 0.32
C SER A 146 -12.87 6.16 0.86
N ARG A 147 -12.84 6.40 2.19
CA ARG A 147 -13.39 7.63 2.79
C ARG A 147 -12.61 8.87 2.34
N ASP A 148 -11.28 8.81 2.37
CA ASP A 148 -10.42 9.93 1.95
C ASP A 148 -10.49 10.16 0.44
N LEU A 149 -10.63 9.08 -0.34
CA LEU A 149 -10.91 9.20 -1.77
C LEU A 149 -12.25 9.93 -2.02
N LEU A 150 -13.30 9.58 -1.30
CA LEU A 150 -14.61 10.24 -1.40
C LEU A 150 -14.53 11.73 -1.04
N GLU A 151 -13.78 12.09 -0.01
CA GLU A 151 -13.52 13.49 0.35
C GLU A 151 -12.88 14.26 -0.82
N MET A 152 -11.82 13.72 -1.43
CA MET A 152 -11.18 14.34 -2.60
C MET A 152 -12.13 14.51 -3.79
N VAL A 153 -13.05 13.56 -3.99
CA VAL A 153 -14.06 13.65 -5.06
C VAL A 153 -15.02 14.81 -4.78
N LEU A 154 -15.54 14.91 -3.55
CA LEU A 154 -16.48 15.95 -3.15
C LEU A 154 -15.85 17.36 -3.15
N GLU A 155 -14.56 17.46 -2.87
CA GLU A 155 -13.81 18.73 -2.91
C GLU A 155 -13.46 19.16 -4.34
N ALA A 156 -13.37 18.23 -5.29
CA ALA A 156 -13.04 18.55 -6.68
C ALA A 156 -14.17 19.32 -7.38
N ASP A 157 -15.42 18.95 -7.11
CA ASP A 157 -16.62 19.62 -7.61
C ASP A 157 -17.88 19.23 -6.80
N PRO A 158 -18.82 20.16 -6.50
CA PRO A 158 -20.05 19.85 -5.75
C PRO A 158 -20.97 18.81 -6.41
N MET A 159 -20.88 18.64 -7.73
CA MET A 159 -21.66 17.64 -8.47
C MET A 159 -20.87 16.36 -8.77
N ALA A 160 -19.57 16.31 -8.44
CA ALA A 160 -18.81 15.08 -8.54
C ALA A 160 -19.30 14.05 -7.52
N PHE A 161 -19.28 12.79 -7.90
CA PHE A 161 -19.74 11.71 -7.03
C PHE A 161 -18.96 10.42 -7.24
N LEU A 162 -19.06 9.57 -6.23
CA LEU A 162 -18.41 8.27 -6.18
C LEU A 162 -19.48 7.18 -6.05
N VAL A 163 -19.29 6.09 -6.80
CA VAL A 163 -20.09 4.87 -6.68
C VAL A 163 -19.17 3.70 -6.34
N PRO A 164 -19.40 2.94 -5.27
CA PRO A 164 -18.67 1.71 -5.01
C PRO A 164 -18.87 0.74 -6.19
N ALA A 165 -17.77 0.28 -6.77
CA ALA A 165 -17.75 -0.56 -7.97
C ALA A 165 -17.86 -2.04 -7.60
N HIS A 166 -18.54 -2.84 -8.45
CA HIS A 166 -18.73 -4.30 -8.32
C HIS A 166 -18.71 -4.78 -6.86
N ILE A 167 -19.69 -4.30 -6.10
CA ILE A 167 -19.73 -4.44 -4.62
C ILE A 167 -19.64 -5.90 -4.15
N TRP A 168 -19.91 -6.85 -5.05
CA TRP A 168 -19.73 -8.27 -4.88
C TRP A 168 -18.66 -8.84 -5.80
N THR A 169 -17.67 -9.48 -5.18
CA THR A 169 -16.77 -10.42 -5.85
C THR A 169 -16.51 -11.60 -4.91
N PRO A 170 -15.96 -12.72 -5.41
CA PRO A 170 -15.73 -13.89 -4.58
C PRO A 170 -14.83 -13.63 -3.38
N TRP A 171 -13.93 -12.63 -3.44
CA TRP A 171 -12.94 -12.39 -2.39
C TRP A 171 -12.79 -10.93 -1.96
N PHE A 172 -12.63 -10.01 -2.91
CA PHE A 172 -12.19 -8.63 -2.68
C PHE A 172 -13.13 -7.63 -3.37
N ALA A 173 -13.99 -6.99 -2.59
CA ALA A 173 -14.91 -5.94 -3.00
C ALA A 173 -15.37 -5.18 -1.75
N LEU A 174 -16.30 -4.23 -1.89
CA LEU A 174 -16.93 -3.60 -0.73
C LEU A 174 -17.50 -4.64 0.24
N PHE A 175 -18.19 -5.67 -0.26
CA PHE A 175 -18.79 -6.75 0.55
C PHE A 175 -18.18 -8.14 0.28
N GLY A 176 -17.01 -8.21 -0.36
CA GLY A 176 -16.35 -9.49 -0.71
C GLY A 176 -16.07 -10.41 0.49
N SER A 177 -16.04 -11.72 0.26
CA SER A 177 -16.02 -12.73 1.35
C SER A 177 -14.77 -12.77 2.24
N LYS A 178 -13.63 -12.26 1.75
CA LYS A 178 -12.35 -12.34 2.49
C LYS A 178 -11.99 -11.06 3.22
N SER A 179 -12.30 -9.91 2.63
CA SER A 179 -11.90 -8.61 3.17
C SER A 179 -12.96 -7.52 3.01
N GLY A 180 -14.19 -7.87 2.64
CA GLY A 180 -15.30 -6.94 2.55
C GLY A 180 -15.70 -6.41 3.92
N PHE A 181 -16.22 -5.20 3.94
CA PHE A 181 -16.94 -4.66 5.09
C PHE A 181 -18.29 -5.36 5.24
N ASN A 182 -18.94 -5.19 6.38
CA ASN A 182 -20.31 -5.64 6.60
C ASN A 182 -21.32 -4.51 6.50
N THR A 183 -20.85 -3.25 6.47
CA THR A 183 -21.67 -2.05 6.29
C THR A 183 -20.94 -1.03 5.43
N VAL A 184 -21.67 -0.05 4.89
CA VAL A 184 -21.09 1.04 4.08
C VAL A 184 -20.41 2.07 4.98
N GLU A 185 -20.95 2.26 6.18
CA GLU A 185 -20.43 3.13 7.24
C GLU A 185 -19.02 2.73 7.67
N GLU A 186 -18.73 1.43 7.78
CA GLU A 186 -17.38 0.95 8.09
C GLU A 186 -16.35 1.39 7.04
N CYS A 187 -16.77 1.53 5.78
CA CYS A 187 -15.91 1.92 4.65
C CYS A 187 -15.78 3.44 4.52
N TYR A 188 -16.91 4.16 4.47
CA TYR A 188 -16.92 5.59 4.15
C TYR A 188 -17.10 6.51 5.36
N GLY A 189 -17.30 5.96 6.56
CA GLY A 189 -17.37 6.71 7.81
C GLY A 189 -18.45 7.79 7.81
N ASP A 190 -18.07 9.00 8.22
CA ASP A 190 -18.87 10.22 8.26
C ASP A 190 -19.42 10.63 6.88
N LEU A 191 -18.72 10.24 5.81
CA LEU A 191 -19.11 10.58 4.44
C LEU A 191 -20.03 9.55 3.78
N SER A 192 -20.38 8.46 4.48
CA SER A 192 -21.27 7.39 3.96
C SER A 192 -22.61 7.89 3.41
N ARG A 193 -23.15 8.99 3.95
CA ARG A 193 -24.37 9.66 3.47
C ARG A 193 -24.28 10.20 2.04
N HIS A 194 -23.08 10.38 1.51
CA HIS A 194 -22.85 10.86 0.13
C HIS A 194 -22.91 9.72 -0.89
N ILE A 195 -22.90 8.45 -0.44
CA ILE A 195 -23.13 7.29 -1.31
C ILE A 195 -24.63 7.12 -1.49
N PHE A 196 -25.12 7.20 -2.73
CA PHE A 196 -26.54 7.05 -3.07
C PHE A 196 -26.81 5.97 -4.13
N ALA A 197 -25.76 5.46 -4.78
CA ALA A 197 -25.82 4.38 -5.75
C ALA A 197 -24.69 3.38 -5.52
N MET A 198 -24.86 2.15 -6.00
CA MET A 198 -23.89 1.07 -5.95
C MET A 198 -23.90 0.28 -7.25
N GLU A 199 -22.73 -0.10 -7.73
CA GLU A 199 -22.62 -0.98 -8.88
C GLU A 199 -22.58 -2.44 -8.44
N THR A 200 -23.54 -3.24 -8.90
CA THR A 200 -23.63 -4.67 -8.61
C THR A 200 -22.54 -5.49 -9.32
N GLY A 201 -22.17 -5.05 -10.52
CA GLY A 201 -21.23 -5.72 -11.43
C GLY A 201 -21.74 -7.07 -11.93
N LEU A 202 -20.94 -7.73 -12.78
CA LEU A 202 -21.31 -8.96 -13.51
C LEU A 202 -21.52 -10.21 -12.62
N SER A 203 -21.41 -10.09 -11.30
CA SER A 203 -21.44 -11.20 -10.35
C SER A 203 -22.72 -11.27 -9.51
N SER A 204 -23.58 -10.26 -9.60
CA SER A 204 -24.87 -10.22 -8.91
C SER A 204 -25.84 -9.32 -9.65
N ASP A 205 -27.13 -9.56 -9.51
CA ASP A 205 -28.19 -8.70 -10.03
C ASP A 205 -28.98 -8.02 -8.89
N PRO A 206 -29.89 -7.09 -9.19
CA PRO A 206 -30.72 -6.44 -8.17
C PRO A 206 -31.55 -7.42 -7.34
N GLU A 207 -32.02 -8.53 -7.90
CA GLU A 207 -32.82 -9.53 -7.19
C GLU A 207 -32.03 -10.16 -6.05
N MET A 208 -30.81 -10.63 -6.32
CA MET A 208 -29.90 -11.15 -5.29
C MET A 208 -29.68 -10.15 -4.16
N ASN A 209 -29.57 -8.86 -4.49
CA ASN A 209 -29.33 -7.78 -3.53
C ASN A 209 -30.57 -7.42 -2.68
N TRP A 210 -31.79 -7.68 -3.17
CA TRP A 210 -33.03 -7.40 -2.43
C TRP A 210 -33.28 -8.32 -1.24
N THR A 211 -32.41 -9.31 -1.04
CA THR A 211 -32.40 -10.15 0.16
C THR A 211 -31.81 -9.45 1.39
N TRP A 212 -31.19 -8.27 1.22
CA TRP A 212 -30.54 -7.53 2.30
C TRP A 212 -31.08 -6.10 2.44
N SER A 213 -31.82 -5.84 3.53
CA SER A 213 -32.50 -4.56 3.75
C SER A 213 -31.58 -3.35 3.86
N ALA A 214 -30.32 -3.53 4.29
CA ALA A 214 -29.35 -2.44 4.40
C ALA A 214 -29.04 -1.79 3.04
N LEU A 215 -29.28 -2.52 1.94
CA LEU A 215 -29.06 -2.04 0.59
C LEU A 215 -30.26 -1.28 -0.01
N ASP A 216 -31.43 -1.33 0.62
CA ASP A 216 -32.69 -0.80 0.09
C ASP A 216 -32.63 0.70 -0.26
N ARG A 217 -31.81 1.47 0.46
CA ARG A 217 -31.68 2.92 0.28
C ARG A 217 -30.82 3.33 -0.92
N TYR A 218 -30.07 2.41 -1.52
CA TYR A 218 -29.12 2.71 -2.61
C TYR A 218 -29.70 2.34 -3.97
N ARG A 219 -29.45 3.16 -4.99
CA ARG A 219 -29.75 2.75 -6.37
C ARG A 219 -28.76 1.72 -6.85
N MET A 220 -29.26 0.54 -7.21
CA MET A 220 -28.46 -0.47 -7.88
C MET A 220 -28.30 -0.09 -9.34
N ILE A 221 -27.06 0.21 -9.73
CA ILE A 221 -26.67 0.42 -11.12
C ILE A 221 -25.89 -0.78 -11.62
N SER A 222 -25.94 -1.00 -12.92
CA SER A 222 -25.28 -2.13 -13.57
C SER A 222 -24.62 -1.66 -14.86
N ASN A 223 -23.39 -2.10 -15.09
CA ASN A 223 -22.53 -1.58 -16.14
C ASN A 223 -21.61 -2.67 -16.67
N SER A 224 -21.18 -2.51 -17.93
CA SER A 224 -20.53 -3.61 -18.61
C SER A 224 -19.12 -3.96 -18.10
N ASP A 225 -18.40 -3.06 -17.41
CA ASP A 225 -16.97 -3.23 -17.13
C ASP A 225 -16.20 -3.65 -18.41
N ALA A 226 -16.45 -2.91 -19.50
CA ALA A 226 -16.01 -3.31 -20.82
C ALA A 226 -14.50 -3.17 -21.02
N HIS A 227 -13.88 -4.30 -21.37
CA HIS A 227 -12.48 -4.39 -21.78
C HIS A 227 -12.31 -4.54 -23.32
N SER A 228 -13.42 -4.52 -24.07
CA SER A 228 -13.45 -4.44 -25.53
C SER A 228 -14.78 -3.83 -25.99
N GLY A 229 -14.80 -3.23 -27.19
CA GLY A 229 -16.02 -2.63 -27.73
C GLY A 229 -17.19 -3.63 -27.88
N GLU A 230 -16.89 -4.89 -28.17
CA GLU A 230 -17.89 -5.96 -28.27
C GLU A 230 -18.60 -6.27 -26.94
N LYS A 231 -17.97 -5.96 -25.81
CA LYS A 231 -18.51 -6.21 -24.46
C LYS A 231 -19.35 -5.06 -23.92
N LEU A 232 -19.37 -3.91 -24.60
CA LEU A 232 -20.20 -2.77 -24.22
C LEU A 232 -21.69 -3.15 -24.20
N GLY A 233 -22.42 -2.60 -23.24
CA GLY A 233 -23.88 -2.75 -23.16
C GLY A 233 -24.38 -4.15 -22.84
N ARG A 234 -23.50 -5.10 -22.45
CA ARG A 234 -23.94 -6.38 -21.85
C ARG A 234 -24.66 -6.17 -20.52
N GLU A 235 -24.30 -5.09 -19.83
CA GLU A 235 -25.01 -4.50 -18.71
C GLU A 235 -25.11 -3.00 -18.96
N CYS A 236 -26.24 -2.40 -18.62
CA CYS A 236 -26.40 -0.94 -18.71
C CYS A 236 -27.60 -0.45 -17.89
N ASN A 237 -27.69 0.87 -17.75
CA ASN A 237 -28.70 1.56 -16.99
C ASN A 237 -29.75 2.18 -17.91
N VAL A 238 -31.01 2.22 -17.46
CA VAL A 238 -32.12 2.80 -18.22
C VAL A 238 -32.65 4.02 -17.48
N PHE A 239 -32.71 5.15 -18.19
CA PHE A 239 -33.16 6.42 -17.66
C PHE A 239 -34.33 6.98 -18.50
N GLN A 240 -35.06 7.92 -17.91
CA GLN A 240 -36.05 8.76 -18.58
C GLN A 240 -35.83 10.21 -18.16
N GLY A 241 -35.85 11.14 -19.10
CA GLY A 241 -35.67 12.56 -18.83
C GLY A 241 -34.74 13.22 -19.86
N GLU A 242 -34.17 14.37 -19.51
CA GLU A 242 -33.10 14.97 -20.30
C GLU A 242 -31.83 14.12 -20.23
N ILE A 243 -31.13 14.00 -21.36
CA ILE A 243 -29.81 13.38 -21.43
C ILE A 243 -28.77 14.44 -21.05
N SER A 244 -28.48 14.54 -19.75
CA SER A 244 -27.51 15.48 -19.16
C SER A 244 -26.80 14.83 -17.96
N TYR A 245 -25.62 15.32 -17.61
CA TYR A 245 -24.90 14.86 -16.41
C TYR A 245 -25.75 15.05 -15.16
N GLU A 246 -26.35 16.25 -15.02
CA GLU A 246 -27.24 16.58 -13.92
C GLU A 246 -28.48 15.69 -13.88
N GLY A 247 -29.07 15.39 -15.04
CA GLY A 247 -30.22 14.49 -15.15
C GLY A 247 -29.92 13.09 -14.63
N ILE A 248 -28.75 12.53 -14.98
CA ILE A 248 -28.28 11.22 -14.48
C ILE A 248 -28.01 11.30 -12.97
N TYR A 249 -27.26 12.31 -12.53
CA TYR A 249 -26.94 12.55 -11.11
C TYR A 249 -28.20 12.60 -10.23
N ARG A 250 -29.17 13.44 -10.61
CA ARG A 250 -30.44 13.59 -9.88
C ARG A 250 -31.30 12.32 -9.94
N ALA A 251 -31.38 11.66 -11.10
CA ALA A 251 -32.13 10.41 -11.24
C ALA A 251 -31.62 9.30 -10.31
N LEU A 252 -30.29 9.18 -10.17
CA LEU A 252 -29.67 8.22 -9.24
C LEU A 252 -29.88 8.59 -7.77
N ARG A 253 -30.06 9.88 -7.44
CA ARG A 253 -30.44 10.31 -6.08
C ARG A 253 -31.94 10.19 -5.81
N GLY A 254 -32.74 9.92 -6.83
CA GLY A 254 -34.20 9.99 -6.73
C GLY A 254 -34.73 11.42 -6.58
N GLU A 255 -33.94 12.42 -6.98
CA GLU A 255 -34.25 13.84 -6.92
C GLU A 255 -34.72 14.35 -8.30
N GLY A 256 -35.56 15.39 -8.33
CA GLY A 256 -35.92 16.12 -9.56
C GLY A 256 -37.24 15.70 -10.23
N LEU A 257 -38.07 16.69 -10.57
CA LEU A 257 -39.30 16.52 -11.34
C LEU A 257 -38.97 16.34 -12.83
N GLY A 258 -38.91 15.10 -13.30
CA GLY A 258 -38.79 14.80 -14.74
C GLY A 258 -37.66 13.82 -15.12
N HIS A 259 -36.71 13.56 -14.23
CA HIS A 259 -35.64 12.58 -14.45
C HIS A 259 -35.88 11.34 -13.57
N LYS A 260 -35.91 10.15 -14.18
CA LYS A 260 -36.19 8.90 -13.46
C LYS A 260 -35.20 7.82 -13.86
N PHE A 261 -34.67 7.13 -12.87
CA PHE A 261 -33.97 5.87 -13.06
C PHE A 261 -35.02 4.75 -13.20
N LEU A 262 -35.07 4.10 -14.37
CA LEU A 262 -36.09 3.11 -14.73
C LEU A 262 -35.65 1.67 -14.48
N GLY A 263 -34.37 1.45 -14.17
CA GLY A 263 -33.82 0.13 -13.88
C GLY A 263 -32.57 -0.18 -14.68
N THR A 264 -32.19 -1.45 -14.65
CA THR A 264 -30.98 -1.97 -15.27
C THR A 264 -31.29 -3.03 -16.33
N VAL A 265 -30.35 -3.20 -17.24
CA VAL A 265 -30.22 -4.35 -18.12
C VAL A 265 -29.07 -5.17 -17.55
N GLU A 266 -29.34 -6.42 -17.20
CA GLU A 266 -28.40 -7.29 -16.49
C GLU A 266 -27.87 -8.39 -17.40
N PHE A 267 -26.64 -8.80 -17.12
CA PHE A 267 -26.12 -10.08 -17.53
C PHE A 267 -26.54 -11.14 -16.49
N PHE A 268 -26.61 -12.40 -16.88
CA PHE A 268 -26.97 -13.47 -15.94
C PHE A 268 -25.78 -13.77 -15.01
N PRO A 269 -25.88 -13.50 -13.68
CA PRO A 269 -24.77 -13.69 -12.76
C PRO A 269 -24.34 -15.16 -12.64
N GLU A 270 -25.21 -16.11 -12.99
CA GLU A 270 -24.92 -17.54 -13.00
C GLU A 270 -23.83 -17.93 -14.01
N GLU A 271 -23.59 -17.14 -15.06
CA GLU A 271 -22.45 -17.37 -15.95
C GLU A 271 -21.11 -17.12 -15.25
N GLY A 272 -21.11 -16.37 -14.15
CA GLY A 272 -19.94 -16.06 -13.35
C GLY A 272 -19.21 -17.32 -12.84
N LYS A 273 -17.87 -17.30 -12.92
CA LYS A 273 -16.99 -18.41 -12.51
C LYS A 273 -17.12 -18.90 -11.06
N TYR A 274 -17.70 -18.06 -10.22
CA TYR A 274 -17.73 -18.21 -8.77
C TYR A 274 -19.11 -17.79 -8.24
N HIS A 275 -20.16 -18.15 -8.98
CA HIS A 275 -21.53 -17.85 -8.58
C HIS A 275 -21.94 -18.72 -7.38
N MET A 276 -21.86 -20.05 -7.56
CA MET A 276 -22.18 -21.05 -6.52
C MET A 276 -20.96 -21.51 -5.73
N ASP A 277 -21.23 -22.11 -4.57
CA ASP A 277 -20.23 -22.86 -3.83
C ASP A 277 -19.89 -24.16 -4.57
N GLY A 278 -18.61 -24.53 -4.58
CA GLY A 278 -18.25 -25.79 -5.22
C GLY A 278 -16.79 -26.19 -5.13
N HIS A 279 -16.51 -27.37 -5.69
CA HIS A 279 -15.17 -27.95 -5.78
C HIS A 279 -14.99 -28.59 -7.15
N ARG A 280 -14.32 -27.86 -8.04
CA ARG A 280 -14.12 -28.18 -9.46
C ARG A 280 -13.57 -29.58 -9.67
N LYS A 281 -12.53 -29.93 -8.91
CA LYS A 281 -11.84 -31.23 -9.04
C LYS A 281 -12.75 -32.43 -8.76
N CYS A 282 -13.82 -32.24 -7.99
CA CYS A 282 -14.81 -33.28 -7.70
C CYS A 282 -16.12 -33.09 -8.47
N GLY A 283 -16.27 -32.01 -9.24
CA GLY A 283 -17.52 -31.66 -9.93
C GLY A 283 -18.70 -31.36 -8.98
N VAL A 284 -18.42 -31.01 -7.72
CA VAL A 284 -19.46 -30.72 -6.72
C VAL A 284 -19.85 -29.26 -6.82
N VAL A 285 -21.15 -29.01 -6.94
CA VAL A 285 -21.81 -27.70 -6.86
C VAL A 285 -22.86 -27.81 -5.76
N MET A 286 -22.89 -26.87 -4.83
CA MET A 286 -23.81 -26.88 -3.70
C MET A 286 -24.42 -25.49 -3.50
N ASP A 287 -25.67 -25.49 -3.04
CA ASP A 287 -26.33 -24.27 -2.56
C ASP A 287 -25.63 -23.76 -1.28
N PRO A 288 -25.56 -22.44 -1.04
CA PRO A 288 -24.99 -21.91 0.20
C PRO A 288 -25.56 -22.51 1.48
N GLN A 289 -26.87 -22.81 1.52
CA GLN A 289 -27.49 -23.44 2.69
C GLN A 289 -27.01 -24.89 2.86
N GLU A 290 -26.89 -25.63 1.76
CA GLU A 290 -26.35 -26.99 1.78
C GLU A 290 -24.87 -26.99 2.23
N THR A 291 -24.07 -26.05 1.71
CA THR A 291 -22.68 -25.86 2.12
C THR A 291 -22.58 -25.56 3.62
N ALA A 292 -23.43 -24.67 4.14
CA ALA A 292 -23.46 -24.32 5.56
C ALA A 292 -23.85 -25.53 6.45
N MET A 293 -24.87 -26.29 6.07
CA MET A 293 -25.29 -27.51 6.77
C MET A 293 -24.17 -28.57 6.81
N ARG A 294 -23.34 -28.63 5.77
CA ARG A 294 -22.21 -29.55 5.68
C ARG A 294 -20.92 -29.00 6.30
N GLY A 295 -20.91 -27.80 6.89
CA GLY A 295 -19.72 -27.21 7.49
C GLY A 295 -18.65 -26.76 6.48
N GLY A 296 -19.05 -26.45 5.24
CA GLY A 296 -18.15 -25.90 4.23
C GLY A 296 -17.19 -26.90 3.57
N ILE A 297 -17.45 -28.20 3.69
CA ILE A 297 -16.58 -29.27 3.16
C ILE A 297 -17.22 -30.04 2.00
N CYS A 298 -16.36 -30.47 1.07
CA CYS A 298 -16.73 -31.25 -0.10
C CYS A 298 -17.10 -32.68 0.33
N PRO A 299 -18.28 -33.21 -0.08
CA PRO A 299 -18.73 -34.54 0.31
C PRO A 299 -17.89 -35.67 -0.33
N VAL A 300 -17.14 -35.38 -1.39
CA VAL A 300 -16.35 -36.39 -2.12
C VAL A 300 -14.95 -36.54 -1.54
N CYS A 301 -14.30 -35.43 -1.16
CA CYS A 301 -12.88 -35.45 -0.79
C CYS A 301 -12.57 -34.86 0.60
N GLY A 302 -13.57 -34.36 1.32
CA GLY A 302 -13.43 -33.78 2.66
C GLY A 302 -12.67 -32.46 2.73
N LYS A 303 -12.26 -31.88 1.59
CA LYS A 303 -11.57 -30.57 1.54
C LYS A 303 -12.58 -29.42 1.57
N PRO A 304 -12.21 -28.22 2.06
CA PRO A 304 -13.06 -27.04 1.99
C PRO A 304 -13.51 -26.74 0.55
N VAL A 305 -14.77 -26.35 0.38
CA VAL A 305 -15.28 -25.87 -0.91
C VAL A 305 -14.94 -24.40 -1.13
N THR A 306 -14.81 -24.00 -2.39
CA THR A 306 -14.67 -22.58 -2.75
C THR A 306 -16.03 -21.92 -2.58
N ARG A 307 -16.10 -20.89 -1.72
CA ARG A 307 -17.32 -20.09 -1.53
C ARG A 307 -17.55 -19.16 -2.71
N GLY A 308 -18.77 -19.14 -3.23
CA GLY A 308 -19.23 -18.28 -4.31
C GLY A 308 -19.77 -16.94 -3.81
N VAL A 309 -20.17 -16.08 -4.75
CA VAL A 309 -20.77 -14.77 -4.47
C VAL A 309 -22.12 -14.92 -3.79
N LEU A 310 -22.94 -15.88 -4.22
CA LEU A 310 -24.26 -16.10 -3.62
C LEU A 310 -24.16 -16.43 -2.13
N ALA A 311 -23.14 -17.19 -1.72
CA ALA A 311 -22.93 -17.52 -0.31
C ALA A 311 -22.57 -16.30 0.54
N ARG A 312 -21.83 -15.34 -0.01
CA ARG A 312 -21.49 -14.11 0.71
C ARG A 312 -22.69 -13.16 0.83
N ILE A 313 -23.55 -13.12 -0.18
CA ILE A 313 -24.82 -12.39 -0.09
C ILE A 313 -25.71 -13.03 0.97
N ALA A 314 -25.84 -14.36 0.96
CA ALA A 314 -26.61 -15.10 1.96
C ALA A 314 -26.11 -14.90 3.40
N ASP A 315 -24.79 -14.72 3.62
CA ASP A 315 -24.24 -14.41 4.94
C ASP A 315 -24.72 -13.05 5.51
N LEU A 316 -25.02 -12.09 4.63
CA LEU A 316 -25.41 -10.73 5.00
C LEU A 316 -26.92 -10.48 4.87
N ALA A 317 -27.61 -11.32 4.11
CA ALA A 317 -29.05 -11.25 3.90
C ALA A 317 -29.82 -11.37 5.21
N ASP A 318 -30.85 -10.53 5.36
CA ASP A 318 -31.79 -10.55 6.48
C ASP A 318 -33.20 -10.99 6.03
N ARG A 319 -33.37 -11.33 4.75
CA ARG A 319 -34.59 -11.87 4.15
C ARG A 319 -34.31 -13.21 3.49
N ASN A 320 -35.22 -14.16 3.66
CA ASN A 320 -35.14 -15.49 3.05
C ASN A 320 -35.41 -15.48 1.54
N GLU A 321 -36.16 -14.48 1.08
CA GLU A 321 -36.55 -14.31 -0.33
C GLU A 321 -36.33 -12.86 -0.75
N PRO A 322 -36.01 -12.61 -2.03
CA PRO A 322 -35.78 -11.27 -2.55
C PRO A 322 -37.07 -10.44 -2.51
N GLN A 323 -37.05 -9.31 -1.81
CA GLN A 323 -38.20 -8.42 -1.69
C GLN A 323 -37.87 -7.05 -2.29
N ARG A 324 -38.44 -6.74 -3.46
CA ARG A 324 -38.18 -5.49 -4.17
C ARG A 324 -38.57 -4.27 -3.30
N PRO A 325 -37.63 -3.39 -2.93
CA PRO A 325 -37.92 -2.26 -2.06
C PRO A 325 -38.83 -1.22 -2.72
N LYS A 326 -39.63 -0.52 -1.91
CA LYS A 326 -40.58 0.48 -2.39
C LYS A 326 -39.85 1.60 -3.12
N GLY A 327 -40.21 1.83 -4.39
CA GLY A 327 -39.62 2.89 -5.22
C GLY A 327 -38.31 2.50 -5.92
N GLN A 328 -37.81 1.27 -5.75
CA GLN A 328 -36.71 0.74 -6.56
C GLN A 328 -37.23 0.31 -7.95
N PRO A 329 -36.56 0.67 -9.05
CA PRO A 329 -36.91 0.14 -10.37
C PRO A 329 -36.61 -1.36 -10.50
N GLY A 330 -37.15 -1.99 -11.54
CA GLY A 330 -36.90 -3.40 -11.84
C GLY A 330 -35.66 -3.56 -12.71
N PHE A 331 -35.42 -4.78 -13.18
CA PHE A 331 -34.34 -5.08 -14.13
C PHE A 331 -34.84 -6.03 -15.21
N VAL A 332 -34.04 -6.18 -16.28
CA VAL A 332 -34.26 -7.20 -17.31
C VAL A 332 -32.92 -7.89 -17.62
N SER A 333 -32.89 -9.21 -17.61
CA SER A 333 -31.68 -9.97 -17.95
C SER A 333 -31.66 -10.30 -19.44
N LEU A 334 -30.49 -10.16 -20.08
CA LEU A 334 -30.32 -10.45 -21.50
C LEU A 334 -29.17 -11.43 -21.75
N VAL A 335 -29.34 -12.25 -22.79
CA VAL A 335 -28.26 -13.02 -23.40
C VAL A 335 -27.69 -12.19 -24.56
N PRO A 336 -26.36 -11.93 -24.63
CA PRO A 336 -25.76 -11.17 -25.72
C PRO A 336 -26.15 -11.73 -27.10
N LEU A 337 -26.38 -10.86 -28.09
CA LEU A 337 -26.94 -11.28 -29.38
C LEU A 337 -26.04 -12.29 -30.12
N LYS A 338 -24.72 -12.16 -29.99
CA LYS A 338 -23.77 -13.12 -30.57
C LYS A 338 -23.88 -14.52 -29.96
N GLU A 339 -24.23 -14.63 -28.67
CA GLU A 339 -24.45 -15.92 -28.01
C GLU A 339 -25.76 -16.55 -28.48
N LEU A 340 -26.85 -15.77 -28.60
CA LEU A 340 -28.10 -16.26 -29.19
C LEU A 340 -27.90 -16.73 -30.64
N LEU A 341 -27.19 -15.94 -31.46
CA LEU A 341 -26.86 -16.32 -32.84
C LEU A 341 -25.97 -17.57 -32.91
N SER A 342 -25.06 -17.75 -31.96
CA SER A 342 -24.22 -18.94 -31.84
C SER A 342 -25.07 -20.20 -31.66
N GLU A 343 -26.12 -20.14 -30.81
CA GLU A 343 -27.05 -21.25 -30.62
C GLU A 343 -27.87 -21.55 -31.87
N VAL A 344 -28.40 -20.50 -32.52
CA VAL A 344 -29.22 -20.62 -33.74
C VAL A 344 -28.40 -21.15 -34.93
N VAL A 345 -27.16 -20.70 -35.07
CA VAL A 345 -26.30 -21.07 -36.22
C VAL A 345 -25.56 -22.39 -35.97
N GLY A 346 -25.41 -22.80 -34.70
CA GLY A 346 -24.75 -24.03 -34.29
C GLY A 346 -23.21 -23.95 -34.30
N VAL A 347 -22.63 -22.75 -34.27
CA VAL A 347 -21.18 -22.48 -34.29
C VAL A 347 -20.84 -21.43 -33.25
N GLY A 348 -19.59 -21.37 -32.79
CA GLY A 348 -19.21 -20.44 -31.72
C GLY A 348 -19.47 -18.94 -32.05
N PRO A 349 -19.65 -18.10 -31.01
CA PRO A 349 -20.06 -16.70 -31.12
C PRO A 349 -19.05 -15.80 -31.86
N ASN A 350 -17.78 -16.21 -31.87
CA ASN A 350 -16.69 -15.50 -32.57
C ASN A 350 -16.49 -15.95 -34.03
N SER A 351 -17.38 -16.79 -34.57
CA SER A 351 -17.26 -17.27 -35.95
C SER A 351 -17.57 -16.17 -36.97
N LYS A 352 -16.96 -16.24 -38.16
CA LYS A 352 -17.27 -15.34 -39.29
C LYS A 352 -18.75 -15.41 -39.69
N LYS A 353 -19.40 -16.57 -39.54
CA LYS A 353 -20.81 -16.78 -39.88
C LYS A 353 -21.73 -16.04 -38.91
N VAL A 354 -21.48 -16.11 -37.61
CA VAL A 354 -22.20 -15.33 -36.59
C VAL A 354 -21.98 -13.84 -36.78
N HIS A 355 -20.73 -13.41 -37.01
CA HIS A 355 -20.40 -12.00 -37.25
C HIS A 355 -21.13 -11.43 -38.47
N LYS A 356 -21.20 -12.18 -39.58
CA LYS A 356 -21.95 -11.76 -40.77
C LYS A 356 -23.44 -11.55 -40.46
N ARG A 357 -24.09 -12.51 -39.78
CA ARG A 357 -25.49 -12.39 -39.38
C ARG A 357 -25.73 -11.23 -38.40
N TYR A 358 -24.82 -11.04 -37.45
CA TYR A 358 -24.86 -9.93 -36.51
C TYR A 358 -24.90 -8.59 -37.26
N LEU A 359 -24.02 -8.38 -38.24
CA LEU A 359 -24.00 -7.15 -39.04
C LEU A 359 -25.26 -6.97 -39.91
N GLU A 360 -25.81 -8.05 -40.46
CA GLU A 360 -27.09 -8.01 -41.20
C GLU A 360 -28.23 -7.49 -40.31
N LEU A 361 -28.31 -7.95 -39.06
CA LEU A 361 -29.29 -7.48 -38.09
C LEU A 361 -29.09 -6.02 -37.70
N MET A 362 -27.83 -5.57 -37.53
CA MET A 362 -27.55 -4.15 -37.24
C MET A 362 -27.99 -3.24 -38.39
N ARG A 363 -27.82 -3.66 -39.65
CA ARG A 363 -28.30 -2.90 -40.81
C ARG A 363 -29.83 -2.87 -40.90
N ALA A 364 -30.50 -3.94 -40.46
CA ALA A 364 -31.95 -4.05 -40.55
C ALA A 364 -32.70 -3.36 -39.40
N PHE A 365 -32.17 -3.44 -38.18
CA PHE A 365 -32.86 -3.04 -36.95
C PHE A 365 -32.12 -1.97 -36.12
N GLY A 366 -30.98 -1.49 -36.62
CA GLY A 366 -30.22 -0.38 -36.06
C GLY A 366 -29.16 -0.82 -35.04
N SER A 367 -29.59 -1.36 -33.89
CA SER A 367 -28.69 -1.67 -32.77
C SER A 367 -29.01 -2.97 -32.03
N GLU A 368 -28.03 -3.49 -31.29
CA GLU A 368 -28.16 -4.74 -30.53
C GLU A 368 -29.26 -4.66 -29.47
N LEU A 369 -29.27 -3.60 -28.65
CA LEU A 369 -30.32 -3.41 -27.63
C LEU A 369 -31.70 -3.21 -28.26
N SER A 370 -31.79 -2.65 -29.48
CA SER A 370 -33.04 -2.56 -30.23
C SER A 370 -33.55 -3.95 -30.58
N VAL A 371 -32.70 -4.79 -31.19
CA VAL A 371 -33.02 -6.18 -31.55
C VAL A 371 -33.46 -6.98 -30.32
N LEU A 372 -32.69 -6.93 -29.23
CA LEU A 372 -32.95 -7.72 -28.04
C LEU A 372 -34.19 -7.27 -27.25
N ARG A 373 -34.55 -5.98 -27.27
CA ARG A 373 -35.58 -5.43 -26.36
C ARG A 373 -36.78 -4.77 -27.04
N ARG A 374 -36.58 -4.08 -28.16
CA ARG A 374 -37.58 -3.15 -28.73
C ARG A 374 -38.21 -3.69 -30.00
N THR A 375 -37.46 -4.40 -30.85
CA THR A 375 -37.98 -4.92 -32.12
C THR A 375 -39.13 -5.90 -31.89
N PRO A 376 -40.29 -5.73 -32.55
CA PRO A 376 -41.38 -6.70 -32.50
C PRO A 376 -40.92 -8.09 -32.95
N LEU A 377 -41.38 -9.14 -32.27
CA LEU A 377 -40.99 -10.52 -32.59
C LEU A 377 -41.44 -10.93 -34.00
N GLU A 378 -42.53 -10.36 -34.52
CA GLU A 378 -43.01 -10.60 -35.89
C GLU A 378 -42.01 -10.14 -36.96
N ASP A 379 -41.39 -8.98 -36.76
CA ASP A 379 -40.40 -8.45 -37.69
C ASP A 379 -39.10 -9.26 -37.65
N LEU A 380 -38.67 -9.66 -36.45
CA LEU A 380 -37.54 -10.60 -36.31
C LEU A 380 -37.85 -11.93 -36.97
N ARG A 381 -39.07 -12.46 -36.80
CA ARG A 381 -39.48 -13.75 -37.35
C ARG A 381 -39.48 -13.77 -38.89
N ARG A 382 -39.75 -12.64 -39.55
CA ARG A 382 -39.63 -12.50 -41.02
C ARG A 382 -38.20 -12.68 -41.51
N MET A 383 -37.20 -12.33 -40.70
CA MET A 383 -35.78 -12.43 -41.06
C MET A 383 -35.14 -13.73 -40.60
N ASP A 384 -35.37 -14.09 -39.34
CA ASP A 384 -34.82 -15.28 -38.70
C ASP A 384 -35.81 -15.83 -37.65
N PRO A 385 -36.64 -16.83 -38.02
CA PRO A 385 -37.63 -17.41 -37.13
C PRO A 385 -37.05 -18.00 -35.84
N LEU A 386 -35.86 -18.60 -35.92
CA LEU A 386 -35.20 -19.23 -34.77
C LEU A 386 -34.65 -18.16 -33.81
N LEU A 387 -34.06 -17.10 -34.35
CA LEU A 387 -33.63 -15.97 -33.53
C LEU A 387 -34.82 -15.29 -32.85
N ALA A 388 -35.95 -15.12 -33.54
CA ALA A 388 -37.15 -14.53 -32.97
C ALA A 388 -37.71 -15.37 -31.81
N GLU A 389 -37.68 -16.70 -31.93
CA GLU A 389 -38.02 -17.62 -30.84
C GLU A 389 -37.06 -17.48 -29.65
N GLY A 390 -35.74 -17.49 -29.90
CA GLY A 390 -34.74 -17.33 -28.84
C GLY A 390 -34.84 -15.99 -28.11
N VAL A 391 -35.08 -14.89 -28.84
CA VAL A 391 -35.32 -13.56 -28.26
C VAL A 391 -36.65 -13.54 -27.49
N GLY A 392 -37.69 -14.21 -27.98
CA GLY A 392 -38.97 -14.35 -27.28
C GLY A 392 -38.82 -15.03 -25.92
N ARG A 393 -38.23 -16.24 -25.91
CA ARG A 393 -37.95 -17.01 -24.68
C ARG A 393 -37.11 -16.21 -23.68
N MET A 394 -36.06 -15.54 -24.16
CA MET A 394 -35.23 -14.66 -23.32
C MET A 394 -36.03 -13.51 -22.71
N ARG A 395 -36.87 -12.81 -23.50
CA ARG A 395 -37.72 -11.70 -22.99
C ARG A 395 -38.74 -12.17 -21.95
N GLU A 396 -39.18 -13.41 -22.04
CA GLU A 396 -40.09 -14.06 -21.09
C GLU A 396 -39.36 -14.70 -19.89
N GLY A 397 -38.03 -14.64 -19.84
CA GLY A 397 -37.21 -15.24 -18.77
C GLY A 397 -37.09 -16.77 -18.84
N GLN A 398 -37.55 -17.39 -19.93
CA GLN A 398 -37.49 -18.83 -20.18
C GLN A 398 -36.09 -19.25 -20.65
N VAL A 399 -35.12 -19.22 -19.73
CA VAL A 399 -33.72 -19.58 -19.99
C VAL A 399 -33.29 -20.72 -19.06
N MET A 400 -32.50 -21.66 -19.59
CA MET A 400 -31.85 -22.67 -18.76
C MET A 400 -30.57 -22.10 -18.18
N ARG A 401 -30.40 -22.26 -16.86
CA ARG A 401 -29.25 -21.74 -16.13
C ARG A 401 -28.43 -22.90 -15.56
N LYS A 402 -27.17 -23.00 -15.99
CA LYS A 402 -26.19 -23.86 -15.34
C LYS A 402 -25.15 -22.96 -14.68
N PRO A 403 -25.15 -22.82 -13.34
CA PRO A 403 -24.28 -21.87 -12.69
C PRO A 403 -22.81 -22.27 -12.72
N GLY A 404 -21.93 -21.28 -12.75
CA GLY A 404 -20.49 -21.45 -12.60
C GLY A 404 -20.06 -21.60 -11.14
N PHE A 405 -18.93 -22.27 -10.93
CA PHE A 405 -18.37 -22.56 -9.61
C PHE A 405 -16.86 -22.84 -9.71
N ASP A 406 -16.11 -22.53 -8.65
CA ASP A 406 -14.67 -22.86 -8.49
C ASP A 406 -13.80 -22.63 -9.75
N GLY A 407 -14.01 -21.50 -10.43
CA GLY A 407 -13.25 -21.07 -11.60
C GLY A 407 -13.83 -21.49 -12.96
N GLU A 408 -14.89 -22.31 -12.99
CA GLU A 408 -15.63 -22.71 -14.20
C GLU A 408 -16.77 -21.75 -14.50
N TYR A 409 -16.85 -21.24 -15.74
CA TYR A 409 -17.96 -20.41 -16.18
C TYR A 409 -19.26 -21.22 -16.23
N GLY A 410 -20.36 -20.57 -15.85
CA GLY A 410 -21.70 -21.09 -16.08
C GLY A 410 -22.09 -21.01 -17.55
N VAL A 411 -23.26 -21.56 -17.87
CA VAL A 411 -23.84 -21.56 -19.21
C VAL A 411 -25.30 -21.18 -19.12
N ILE A 412 -25.69 -20.13 -19.85
CA ILE A 412 -27.08 -19.78 -20.11
C ILE A 412 -27.44 -20.20 -21.52
N SER A 413 -28.61 -20.78 -21.68
CA SER A 413 -29.08 -21.28 -22.98
C SER A 413 -30.58 -21.08 -23.12
N VAL A 414 -31.03 -20.69 -24.31
CA VAL A 414 -32.47 -20.52 -24.61
C VAL A 414 -33.08 -21.77 -25.28
N PHE A 415 -32.23 -22.64 -25.84
CA PHE A 415 -32.64 -23.88 -26.49
C PHE A 415 -32.06 -25.11 -25.78
N THR A 416 -32.90 -26.10 -25.55
CA THR A 416 -32.48 -27.37 -24.93
C THR A 416 -31.37 -28.05 -25.75
N PRO A 417 -30.53 -28.92 -25.15
CA PRO A 417 -29.52 -29.67 -25.91
C PRO A 417 -30.10 -30.40 -27.12
N GLN A 418 -31.29 -30.99 -26.97
CA GLN A 418 -32.00 -31.71 -28.02
C GLN A 418 -32.49 -30.78 -29.14
N GLU A 419 -33.04 -29.60 -28.79
CA GLU A 419 -33.41 -28.57 -29.78
C GLU A 419 -32.19 -28.06 -30.54
N ARG A 420 -31.06 -27.80 -29.87
CA ARG A 420 -29.83 -27.33 -30.53
C ARG A 420 -29.27 -28.37 -31.51
N ASP A 421 -29.34 -29.66 -31.17
CA ASP A 421 -28.94 -30.74 -32.08
C ASP A 421 -29.90 -30.84 -33.28
N ARG A 422 -31.21 -30.65 -33.07
CA ARG A 422 -32.20 -30.59 -34.15
C ARG A 422 -32.01 -29.38 -35.08
N ILE A 423 -31.73 -28.20 -34.51
CA ILE A 423 -31.43 -26.96 -35.23
C ILE A 423 -30.16 -27.14 -36.09
N LYS A 424 -29.10 -27.73 -35.54
CA LYS A 424 -27.86 -28.04 -36.28
C LYS A 424 -28.11 -28.95 -37.48
N ASN A 425 -29.06 -29.88 -37.35
CA ASN A 425 -29.44 -30.82 -38.41
C ASN A 425 -30.54 -30.29 -39.35
N GLY A 426 -30.94 -29.02 -39.23
CA GLY A 426 -31.92 -28.38 -40.13
C GLY A 426 -33.38 -28.81 -39.92
N LEU A 427 -33.69 -29.45 -38.79
CA LEU A 427 -35.00 -30.02 -38.45
C LEU A 427 -35.64 -29.22 -37.31
N PHE A 428 -36.20 -28.05 -37.59
CA PHE A 428 -36.97 -27.30 -36.59
C PHE A 428 -38.40 -27.07 -37.07
N LEU A 429 -39.37 -27.68 -36.38
CA LEU A 429 -40.79 -27.34 -36.47
C LEU A 429 -41.14 -26.60 -35.17
N PRO A 430 -41.73 -25.39 -35.24
CA PRO A 430 -42.25 -24.75 -34.03
C PRO A 430 -43.35 -25.66 -33.45
N ALA A 431 -43.15 -26.13 -32.23
CA ALA A 431 -44.20 -26.85 -31.52
C ALA A 431 -45.38 -25.91 -31.31
N SER A 432 -46.58 -26.30 -31.75
CA SER A 432 -47.80 -25.66 -31.25
C SER A 432 -47.93 -25.92 -29.75
N PRO A 433 -48.51 -24.98 -28.99
CA PRO A 433 -48.82 -25.23 -27.58
C PRO A 433 -50.01 -26.18 -27.56
N ASP A 434 -49.75 -27.47 -27.31
CA ASP A 434 -50.67 -28.44 -26.68
C ASP A 434 -50.02 -29.82 -26.70
N ALA A 435 -49.44 -30.20 -25.57
CA ALA A 435 -49.35 -31.59 -25.11
C ALA A 435 -48.78 -31.59 -23.69
N ASP A 436 -49.65 -31.88 -22.73
CA ASP A 436 -49.31 -32.23 -21.36
C ASP A 436 -48.11 -33.19 -21.31
N GLN A 437 -47.02 -32.74 -20.70
CA GLN A 437 -46.06 -33.64 -20.05
C GLN A 437 -46.08 -33.32 -18.56
N GLU A 438 -46.66 -34.26 -17.83
CA GLU A 438 -46.75 -34.30 -16.38
C GLU A 438 -45.38 -33.99 -15.74
N HIS A 439 -45.33 -32.90 -14.98
CA HIS A 439 -44.28 -32.68 -14.00
C HIS A 439 -44.52 -33.64 -12.81
N PRO A 440 -43.50 -34.36 -12.31
CA PRO A 440 -43.64 -35.06 -11.04
C PRO A 440 -43.83 -34.01 -9.95
N ALA A 441 -44.89 -34.18 -9.16
CA ALA A 441 -45.22 -33.32 -8.04
C ALA A 441 -44.04 -33.15 -7.07
N PRO A 442 -43.79 -31.94 -6.54
CA PRO A 442 -42.82 -31.75 -5.48
C PRO A 442 -43.28 -32.55 -4.24
N ALA A 443 -42.37 -33.37 -3.72
CA ALA A 443 -42.61 -34.15 -2.50
C ALA A 443 -42.89 -33.19 -1.32
N GLU A 444 -43.99 -33.46 -0.60
CA GLU A 444 -44.33 -32.77 0.64
C GLU A 444 -43.19 -32.91 1.66
N PRO A 445 -42.78 -31.82 2.34
CA PRO A 445 -41.84 -31.92 3.45
C PRO A 445 -42.57 -32.52 4.66
N ALA A 446 -41.96 -33.55 5.25
CA ALA A 446 -42.40 -34.13 6.52
C ALA A 446 -42.37 -33.07 7.64
N PRO A 447 -43.30 -33.13 8.62
CA PRO A 447 -43.35 -32.17 9.70
C PRO A 447 -42.16 -32.37 10.63
N VAL A 448 -41.28 -31.37 10.71
CA VAL A 448 -40.19 -31.34 11.70
C VAL A 448 -40.67 -30.53 12.90
N ASP A 449 -40.67 -31.22 14.03
CA ASP A 449 -41.10 -30.79 15.34
C ASP A 449 -40.36 -29.52 15.81
N THR A 450 -41.12 -28.46 16.01
CA THR A 450 -40.65 -27.17 16.54
C THR A 450 -40.52 -27.25 18.04
N THR A 451 -39.34 -27.54 18.59
CA THR A 451 -39.00 -27.12 19.96
C THR A 451 -37.48 -26.92 20.18
N GLN A 452 -37.17 -25.79 20.83
CA GLN A 452 -35.90 -25.39 21.46
C GLN A 452 -34.82 -24.72 20.60
N ALA A 453 -35.11 -23.49 20.17
CA ALA A 453 -34.08 -22.48 19.96
C ALA A 453 -33.50 -22.05 21.33
N THR A 454 -32.20 -22.28 21.54
CA THR A 454 -31.47 -21.73 22.68
C THR A 454 -30.72 -20.48 22.19
N PRO A 455 -30.85 -19.31 22.85
CA PRO A 455 -30.21 -18.09 22.39
C PRO A 455 -28.70 -18.16 22.60
N MET A 456 -27.92 -18.19 21.51
CA MET A 456 -26.48 -17.95 21.58
C MET A 456 -26.23 -16.48 21.88
N ALA A 457 -25.87 -16.22 23.14
CA ALA A 457 -25.51 -14.92 23.65
C ALA A 457 -24.37 -14.28 22.83
N VAL A 458 -24.62 -13.05 22.41
CA VAL A 458 -23.62 -12.08 21.96
C VAL A 458 -22.61 -11.89 23.09
N ARG A 459 -21.39 -12.41 22.92
CA ARG A 459 -20.27 -12.05 23.77
C ARG A 459 -19.70 -10.72 23.30
N VAL A 460 -20.15 -9.65 23.94
CA VAL A 460 -19.42 -8.37 24.00
C VAL A 460 -18.09 -8.67 24.68
N ALA A 461 -17.01 -8.68 23.90
CA ALA A 461 -15.65 -8.85 24.42
C ALA A 461 -15.01 -7.48 24.62
N ASP A 462 -15.48 -6.74 25.62
CA ASP A 462 -14.73 -5.67 26.26
C ASP A 462 -13.93 -6.27 27.42
N GLU A 463 -12.80 -6.90 27.09
CA GLU A 463 -11.72 -7.11 28.04
C GLU A 463 -10.46 -6.45 27.46
N ALA A 464 -10.10 -5.30 28.00
CA ALA A 464 -8.84 -4.62 27.72
C ALA A 464 -7.68 -5.63 27.88
N LYS A 465 -6.96 -5.86 26.78
CA LYS A 465 -5.84 -6.81 26.66
C LYS A 465 -4.81 -6.63 27.78
N ARG A 466 -4.88 -7.43 28.85
CA ARG A 466 -3.77 -7.61 29.79
C ARG A 466 -2.58 -8.21 29.04
N ILE A 467 -1.45 -7.51 29.06
CA ILE A 467 -0.20 -7.94 28.41
C ILE A 467 0.28 -9.24 29.08
N HIS A 468 0.34 -10.35 28.34
CA HIS A 468 0.82 -11.63 28.87
C HIS A 468 2.32 -11.80 28.63
N TYR A 469 3.09 -11.97 29.72
CA TYR A 469 4.53 -12.24 29.68
C TYR A 469 4.82 -13.75 29.81
N ASN A 470 5.73 -14.28 28.99
CA ASN A 470 6.20 -15.67 29.12
C ASN A 470 7.15 -15.86 30.32
N THR A 471 7.51 -17.11 30.62
CA THR A 471 8.35 -17.46 31.78
C THR A 471 9.72 -16.76 31.75
N ALA A 472 10.35 -16.65 30.57
CA ALA A 472 11.66 -16.00 30.43
C ALA A 472 11.59 -14.49 30.63
N GLN A 473 10.57 -13.83 30.07
CA GLN A 473 10.29 -12.40 30.26
C GLN A 473 9.97 -12.10 31.72
N ARG A 474 9.12 -12.90 32.38
CA ARG A 474 8.85 -12.76 33.83
C ARG A 474 10.12 -12.92 34.66
N LYS A 475 10.97 -13.89 34.32
CA LYS A 475 12.28 -14.08 34.97
C LYS A 475 13.20 -12.86 34.79
N ALA A 476 13.20 -12.23 33.63
CA ALA A 476 13.94 -11.00 33.36
C ALA A 476 13.37 -9.80 34.14
N ILE A 477 12.06 -9.59 34.07
CA ILE A 477 11.34 -8.52 34.77
C ILE A 477 11.58 -8.58 36.28
N ASN A 478 11.64 -9.78 36.85
CA ASN A 478 11.83 -10.00 38.30
C ASN A 478 13.30 -10.14 38.74
N ALA A 479 14.27 -10.05 37.83
CA ALA A 479 15.68 -10.23 38.18
C ALA A 479 16.27 -9.03 38.95
N GLY A 480 17.21 -9.26 39.87
CA GLY A 480 17.85 -8.21 40.68
C GLY A 480 18.02 -8.65 42.14
N PRO A 481 18.56 -7.78 43.02
CA PRO A 481 18.89 -6.36 42.79
C PRO A 481 20.20 -6.09 42.04
N GLY A 482 21.10 -7.08 41.90
CA GLY A 482 22.36 -6.94 41.15
C GLY A 482 22.20 -6.77 39.63
N PRO A 483 23.29 -6.52 38.88
CA PRO A 483 23.24 -6.14 37.47
C PRO A 483 22.69 -7.28 36.59
N VAL A 484 21.79 -6.92 35.67
CA VAL A 484 21.12 -7.87 34.76
C VAL A 484 21.40 -7.50 33.31
N LEU A 485 21.76 -8.50 32.50
CA LEU A 485 21.84 -8.39 31.05
C LEU A 485 20.85 -9.36 30.40
N VAL A 486 19.94 -8.84 29.58
CA VAL A 486 18.96 -9.64 28.85
C VAL A 486 19.39 -9.76 27.39
N VAL A 487 19.74 -10.97 26.97
CA VAL A 487 20.05 -11.28 25.58
C VAL A 487 18.75 -11.67 24.88
N ALA A 488 18.30 -10.82 23.97
CA ALA A 488 16.97 -10.89 23.41
C ALA A 488 17.03 -10.69 21.90
N GLY A 489 16.91 -11.79 21.15
CA GLY A 489 16.89 -11.77 19.68
C GLY A 489 15.77 -10.88 19.09
N PRO A 490 15.76 -10.64 17.77
CA PRO A 490 14.71 -9.86 17.12
C PRO A 490 13.34 -10.47 17.44
N GLY A 491 12.32 -9.64 17.62
CA GLY A 491 10.94 -10.09 17.84
C GLY A 491 10.68 -10.84 19.16
N THR A 492 11.62 -10.89 20.11
CA THR A 492 11.43 -11.58 21.41
C THR A 492 10.73 -10.74 22.49
N GLY A 493 10.31 -9.51 22.15
CA GLY A 493 9.64 -8.59 23.06
C GLY A 493 10.58 -7.78 23.94
N LYS A 494 11.68 -7.25 23.39
CA LYS A 494 12.66 -6.40 24.12
C LYS A 494 12.00 -5.23 24.83
N THR A 495 11.36 -4.35 24.06
CA THR A 495 10.65 -3.17 24.56
C THR A 495 9.55 -3.55 25.55
N GLN A 496 8.81 -4.63 25.28
CA GLN A 496 7.75 -5.12 26.18
C GLN A 496 8.32 -5.58 27.53
N THR A 497 9.46 -6.27 27.53
CA THR A 497 10.16 -6.71 28.75
C THR A 497 10.70 -5.52 29.53
N LEU A 498 11.25 -4.51 28.83
CA LEU A 498 11.73 -3.26 29.42
C LEU A 498 10.59 -2.48 30.10
N MET A 499 9.43 -2.34 29.42
CA MET A 499 8.24 -1.71 30.00
C MET A 499 7.69 -2.50 31.20
N GLY A 500 7.66 -3.84 31.12
CA GLY A 500 7.28 -4.68 32.25
C GLY A 500 8.22 -4.50 33.45
N ARG A 501 9.51 -4.30 33.21
CA ARG A 501 10.50 -3.99 34.25
C ARG A 501 10.23 -2.64 34.91
N ILE A 502 9.95 -1.60 34.11
CA ILE A 502 9.60 -0.26 34.61
C ILE A 502 8.33 -0.33 35.47
N THR A 503 7.28 -0.95 34.94
CA THR A 503 5.99 -1.11 35.64
C THR A 503 6.17 -1.80 36.98
N ARG A 504 6.92 -2.91 37.03
CA ARG A 504 7.24 -3.61 38.28
C ARG A 504 8.00 -2.73 39.29
N LEU A 505 8.93 -1.88 38.82
CA LEU A 505 9.68 -0.98 39.71
C LEU A 505 8.76 0.09 40.31
N LEU A 506 7.85 0.65 39.52
CA LEU A 506 6.85 1.61 39.97
C LEU A 506 5.86 0.96 40.96
N GLU A 507 5.36 -0.23 40.65
CA GLU A 507 4.49 -1.02 41.55
C GLU A 507 5.19 -1.38 42.87
N ALA A 508 6.51 -1.57 42.84
CA ALA A 508 7.33 -1.79 44.03
C ALA A 508 7.64 -0.49 44.81
N GLY A 509 7.03 0.64 44.45
CA GLY A 509 7.15 1.92 45.14
C GLY A 509 8.41 2.71 44.82
N GLN A 510 9.12 2.40 43.72
CA GLN A 510 10.29 3.20 43.32
C GLN A 510 9.84 4.55 42.75
N PRO A 511 10.39 5.68 43.24
CA PRO A 511 10.06 7.00 42.69
C PRO A 511 10.44 7.10 41.20
N PRO A 512 9.55 7.57 40.31
CA PRO A 512 9.83 7.67 38.87
C PRO A 512 11.12 8.43 38.55
N ARG A 513 11.40 9.52 39.28
CA ARG A 513 12.62 10.34 39.14
C ARG A 513 13.93 9.59 39.43
N ARG A 514 13.87 8.44 40.13
CA ARG A 514 15.03 7.59 40.43
C ARG A 514 15.27 6.51 39.36
N ILE A 515 14.44 6.45 38.32
CA ILE A 515 14.52 5.50 37.21
C ILE A 515 14.95 6.25 35.93
N LEU A 516 16.08 5.83 35.37
CA LEU A 516 16.61 6.31 34.10
C LEU A 516 16.47 5.23 33.03
N VAL A 517 15.94 5.60 31.86
CA VAL A 517 15.82 4.75 30.69
C VAL A 517 16.62 5.35 29.54
N LEU A 518 17.67 4.66 29.12
CA LEU A 518 18.53 5.06 28.03
C LEU A 518 18.18 4.28 26.76
N THR A 519 17.86 5.01 25.70
CA THR A 519 17.57 4.45 24.37
C THR A 519 18.54 4.96 23.33
N PHE A 520 18.77 4.21 22.26
CA PHE A 520 19.70 4.60 21.19
C PHE A 520 19.20 5.80 20.35
N THR A 521 17.89 6.00 20.21
CA THR A 521 17.31 7.08 19.40
C THR A 521 16.30 7.91 20.19
N ARG A 522 16.17 9.20 19.85
CA ARG A 522 15.14 10.08 20.45
C ARG A 522 13.73 9.57 20.19
N ARG A 523 13.46 9.04 18.99
CA ARG A 523 12.17 8.45 18.62
C ARG A 523 11.79 7.29 19.55
N ALA A 524 12.74 6.40 19.86
CA ALA A 524 12.49 5.29 20.77
C ALA A 524 12.20 5.76 22.21
N ALA A 525 12.84 6.84 22.67
CA ALA A 525 12.54 7.43 23.97
C ALA A 525 11.11 8.00 24.03
N VAL A 526 10.69 8.75 23.00
CA VAL A 526 9.34 9.32 22.90
C VAL A 526 8.29 8.20 22.86
N GLU A 527 8.46 7.23 21.97
CA GLU A 527 7.56 6.09 21.83
C GLU A 527 7.44 5.28 23.13
N LEU A 528 8.55 5.11 23.87
CA LEU A 528 8.54 4.42 25.16
C LEU A 528 7.75 5.21 26.21
N ARG A 529 7.86 6.55 26.24
CA ARG A 529 7.09 7.41 27.15
C ARG A 529 5.59 7.36 26.85
N GLU A 530 5.21 7.52 25.58
CA GLU A 530 3.81 7.45 25.14
C GLU A 530 3.19 6.10 25.51
N ARG A 531 3.90 4.99 25.25
CA ARG A 531 3.44 3.65 25.61
C ARG A 531 3.30 3.46 27.12
N LEU A 532 4.21 4.01 27.92
CA LEU A 532 4.11 3.95 29.39
C LEU A 532 2.91 4.74 29.91
N GLN A 533 2.67 5.96 29.40
CA GLN A 533 1.50 6.76 29.74
C GLN A 533 0.20 6.01 29.46
N HIS A 534 0.07 5.46 28.25
CA HIS A 534 -1.10 4.68 27.85
C HIS A 534 -1.26 3.39 28.67
N THR A 535 -0.17 2.71 29.02
CA THR A 535 -0.23 1.44 29.78
C THR A 535 -0.63 1.69 31.24
N LEU A 536 -0.20 2.80 31.82
CA LEU A 536 -0.47 3.15 33.22
C LEU A 536 -1.76 3.97 33.39
N GLY A 537 -2.38 4.44 32.30
CA GLY A 537 -3.59 5.26 32.33
C GLY A 537 -3.40 6.59 33.05
N LEU A 538 -2.22 7.19 32.88
CA LEU A 538 -1.83 8.43 33.56
C LEU A 538 -2.19 9.66 32.72
N ASP A 539 -2.59 10.75 33.38
CA ASP A 539 -2.74 12.07 32.76
C ASP A 539 -1.39 12.59 32.20
N GLU A 540 -1.42 13.54 31.26
CA GLU A 540 -0.22 14.05 30.56
C GLU A 540 0.87 14.57 31.53
N ASP A 541 0.47 15.13 32.68
CA ASP A 541 1.36 15.74 33.67
C ASP A 541 1.92 14.77 34.74
N ALA A 542 1.59 13.48 34.66
CA ALA A 542 2.02 12.52 35.68
C ALA A 542 3.56 12.34 35.69
N PRO A 543 4.19 12.19 36.87
CA PRO A 543 5.63 12.01 36.98
C PRO A 543 6.07 10.67 36.38
N LEU A 544 6.71 10.71 35.21
CA LEU A 544 7.25 9.54 34.52
C LEU A 544 8.76 9.34 34.79
N PRO A 545 9.29 8.13 34.58
CA PRO A 545 10.72 7.89 34.51
C PRO A 545 11.42 8.81 33.51
N GLN A 546 12.66 9.21 33.79
CA GLN A 546 13.46 9.95 32.82
C GLN A 546 13.84 9.00 31.69
N ALA A 547 13.46 9.33 30.45
CA ALA A 547 13.76 8.54 29.26
C ALA A 547 14.39 9.44 28.19
N GLY A 548 15.54 9.03 27.65
CA GLY A 548 16.28 9.82 26.68
C GLY A 548 17.48 9.10 26.08
N THR A 549 18.26 9.81 25.27
CA THR A 549 19.56 9.32 24.76
C THR A 549 20.69 9.82 25.66
N LEU A 550 21.85 9.14 25.63
CA LEU A 550 23.04 9.59 26.36
C LEU A 550 23.46 11.03 25.99
N HIS A 551 23.37 11.38 24.71
CA HIS A 551 23.68 12.71 24.21
C HIS A 551 22.72 13.78 24.76
N ALA A 552 21.42 13.48 24.81
CA ALA A 552 20.44 14.42 25.36
C ALA A 552 20.69 14.65 26.86
N MET A 553 20.98 13.59 27.60
CA MET A 553 21.36 13.69 29.02
C MET A 553 22.65 14.50 29.20
N ALA A 554 23.68 14.23 28.41
CA ALA A 554 24.94 14.96 28.47
C ALA A 554 24.76 16.46 28.21
N PHE A 555 23.92 16.82 27.23
CA PHE A 555 23.58 18.20 26.93
C PHE A 555 22.87 18.89 28.11
N GLU A 556 21.90 18.22 28.76
CA GLU A 556 21.24 18.75 29.97
C GLU A 556 22.26 19.03 31.09
N TYR A 557 23.19 18.09 31.35
CA TYR A 557 24.24 18.29 32.35
C TYR A 557 25.21 19.42 31.98
N TRP A 558 25.55 19.56 30.70
CA TRP A 558 26.42 20.65 30.24
C TRP A 558 25.82 22.01 30.55
N ARG A 559 24.54 22.20 30.22
CA ARG A 559 23.79 23.43 30.51
C ARG A 559 23.79 23.76 32.00
N HIS A 560 23.62 22.75 32.86
CA HIS A 560 23.65 22.95 34.31
C HIS A 560 25.05 23.29 34.86
N ALA A 561 26.11 22.73 34.27
CA ALA A 561 27.47 22.93 34.76
C ALA A 561 28.08 24.28 34.35
N TYR A 562 27.86 24.71 33.10
CA TYR A 562 28.49 25.91 32.55
C TYR A 562 27.56 27.14 32.50
N GLY A 563 26.25 26.98 32.66
CA GLY A 563 25.29 28.08 32.60
C GLY A 563 25.02 28.64 31.19
N GLU A 564 25.87 28.30 30.21
CA GLU A 564 25.71 28.60 28.79
C GLU A 564 25.53 27.29 27.98
N GLU A 565 24.69 27.35 26.94
CA GLU A 565 24.43 26.21 26.07
C GLU A 565 25.53 26.14 24.97
N PRO A 566 26.14 24.96 24.74
CA PRO A 566 27.13 24.81 23.67
C PRO A 566 26.43 24.69 22.32
N VAL A 567 27.05 25.21 21.26
CA VAL A 567 26.54 25.01 19.90
C VAL A 567 26.94 23.62 19.43
N VAL A 568 25.96 22.69 19.41
CA VAL A 568 26.21 21.30 19.02
C VAL A 568 26.31 21.19 17.50
N ILE A 569 27.47 20.76 17.01
CA ILE A 569 27.74 20.60 15.57
C ILE A 569 27.60 19.15 15.12
N ASP A 570 27.11 18.96 13.89
CA ASP A 570 27.01 17.63 13.29
C ASP A 570 28.35 17.10 12.75
N GLU A 571 28.40 15.82 12.38
CA GLU A 571 29.63 15.16 11.92
C GLU A 571 30.24 15.83 10.67
N ASN A 572 29.41 16.39 9.79
CA ASN A 572 29.91 17.06 8.58
C ASN A 572 30.51 18.42 8.92
N ALA A 573 29.84 19.21 9.77
CA ALA A 573 30.34 20.49 10.26
C ALA A 573 31.64 20.30 11.07
N ALA A 574 31.66 19.31 11.96
CA ALA A 574 32.83 18.93 12.75
C ALA A 574 34.03 18.57 11.85
N LYS A 575 33.80 17.75 10.81
CA LYS A 575 34.82 17.41 9.83
C LYS A 575 35.28 18.61 8.99
N SER A 576 34.36 19.51 8.63
CA SER A 576 34.71 20.73 7.90
C SER A 576 35.61 21.65 8.72
N ILE A 577 35.32 21.84 10.01
CA ILE A 577 36.18 22.63 10.91
C ILE A 577 37.52 21.95 11.09
N PHE A 578 37.54 20.62 11.27
CA PHE A 578 38.78 19.85 11.33
C PHE A 578 39.61 20.02 10.04
N ALA A 579 38.98 20.12 8.87
CA ALA A 579 39.68 20.38 7.61
C ALA A 579 40.24 21.81 7.51
N GLU A 580 39.48 22.80 7.99
CA GLU A 580 39.83 24.21 7.92
C GLU A 580 41.06 24.54 8.76
N VAL A 581 41.12 24.03 9.99
CA VAL A 581 42.24 24.25 10.90
C VAL A 581 43.45 23.37 10.57
N ASN A 582 43.26 22.37 9.71
CA ASN A 582 44.29 21.44 9.23
C ASN A 582 44.40 21.46 7.69
N PRO A 583 44.80 22.59 7.09
CA PRO A 583 44.85 22.74 5.64
C PRO A 583 45.84 21.78 4.96
N GLU A 584 46.78 21.21 5.71
CA GLU A 584 47.70 20.17 5.22
C GLU A 584 47.01 18.83 4.96
N LEU A 585 45.87 18.56 5.60
CA LEU A 585 45.09 17.35 5.41
C LEU A 585 44.04 17.58 4.33
N THR A 586 44.19 16.92 3.18
CA THR A 586 43.27 17.09 2.05
C THR A 586 42.74 15.75 1.52
N GLY A 587 41.55 15.79 0.92
CA GLY A 587 40.96 14.64 0.23
C GLY A 587 40.89 13.38 1.11
N ARG A 588 41.61 12.33 0.71
CA ARG A 588 41.58 11.02 1.36
C ARG A 588 42.29 11.01 2.73
N ASP A 589 43.33 11.83 2.89
CA ASP A 589 44.13 11.87 4.12
C ASP A 589 43.32 12.54 5.24
N LEU A 590 42.59 13.60 4.92
CA LEU A 590 41.60 14.21 5.82
C LEU A 590 40.53 13.20 6.25
N ASP A 591 39.97 12.46 5.30
CA ASP A 591 38.94 11.43 5.57
C ASP A 591 39.44 10.33 6.51
N GLN A 592 40.71 9.92 6.36
CA GLN A 592 41.32 8.90 7.22
C GLN A 592 41.67 9.45 8.60
N ALA A 593 42.27 10.64 8.67
CA ALA A 593 42.61 11.31 9.92
C ALA A 593 41.36 11.54 10.79
N TRP A 594 40.29 12.08 10.20
CA TRP A 594 39.02 12.31 10.88
C TRP A 594 38.40 11.01 11.41
N LYS A 595 38.43 9.94 10.62
CA LYS A 595 37.90 8.63 11.04
C LYS A 595 38.72 8.00 12.16
N ARG A 596 40.05 8.01 12.06
CA ARG A 596 40.97 7.49 13.09
C ARG A 596 40.74 8.22 14.42
N TYR A 597 40.64 9.55 14.37
CA TYR A 597 40.38 10.38 15.55
C TYR A 597 39.04 10.06 16.21
N ASN A 598 37.92 10.07 15.46
CA ASN A 598 36.61 9.79 16.05
C ASN A 598 36.49 8.35 16.57
N LEU A 599 37.06 7.38 15.85
CA LEU A 599 37.04 6.00 16.30
C LEU A 599 37.81 5.84 17.62
N ALA A 600 39.01 6.43 17.74
CA ALA A 600 39.82 6.37 18.95
C ALA A 600 39.08 6.94 20.18
N ARG A 601 38.35 8.06 20.01
CA ARG A 601 37.53 8.64 21.09
C ARG A 601 36.43 7.69 21.55
N GLU A 602 35.66 7.16 20.60
CA GLU A 602 34.56 6.24 20.91
C GLU A 602 35.04 4.91 21.50
N THR A 603 36.23 4.42 21.11
CA THR A 603 36.83 3.20 21.65
C THR A 603 37.65 3.39 22.92
N LEU A 604 37.87 4.65 23.36
CA LEU A 604 38.76 5.04 24.46
C LEU A 604 40.23 4.66 24.24
N ASP A 605 40.65 4.57 22.97
CA ASP A 605 42.05 4.37 22.61
C ASP A 605 42.82 5.70 22.62
N ALA A 606 44.14 5.63 22.82
CA ALA A 606 44.97 6.82 22.69
C ALA A 606 44.96 7.29 21.21
N PRO A 607 44.78 8.60 20.94
CA PRO A 607 44.86 9.11 19.58
C PRO A 607 46.25 8.86 19.01
N ASP A 608 46.31 8.57 17.72
CA ASP A 608 47.59 8.29 17.07
C ASP A 608 48.53 9.49 17.19
N PRO A 609 49.84 9.29 17.43
CA PRO A 609 50.77 10.40 17.69
C PRO A 609 50.86 11.43 16.56
N ASP A 610 50.62 11.02 15.30
CA ASP A 610 50.59 11.90 14.14
C ASP A 610 49.36 12.84 14.11
N LEU A 611 48.33 12.54 14.91
CA LEU A 611 47.10 13.35 15.01
C LEU A 611 47.12 14.32 16.20
N ALA A 612 48.16 14.32 17.03
CA ALA A 612 48.22 15.18 18.23
C ALA A 612 48.08 16.68 17.90
N ASP A 613 48.90 17.21 16.99
CA ASP A 613 48.84 18.63 16.59
C ASP A 613 47.55 18.98 15.84
N PRO A 614 47.05 18.16 14.88
CA PRO A 614 45.75 18.41 14.26
C PRO A 614 44.57 18.44 15.23
N VAL A 615 44.55 17.54 16.21
CA VAL A 615 43.49 17.46 17.23
C VAL A 615 43.57 18.63 18.20
N ALA A 616 44.77 19.07 18.58
CA ALA A 616 44.96 20.24 19.44
C ALA A 616 44.40 21.52 18.79
N ARG A 617 44.72 21.75 17.50
CA ARG A 617 44.15 22.88 16.73
C ARG A 617 42.63 22.81 16.63
N TYR A 618 42.09 21.62 16.35
CA TYR A 618 40.65 21.41 16.31
C TYR A 618 39.95 21.69 17.65
N THR A 619 40.53 21.22 18.75
CA THR A 619 40.00 21.44 20.10
C THR A 619 40.04 22.91 20.48
N GLN A 620 41.14 23.61 20.17
CA GLN A 620 41.28 25.04 20.40
C GLN A 620 40.24 25.86 19.61
N GLN A 621 39.99 25.48 18.35
CA GLN A 621 39.00 26.15 17.51
C GLN A 621 37.57 25.93 18.02
N LYS A 622 37.23 24.72 18.47
CA LYS A 622 35.93 24.45 19.10
C LYS A 622 35.73 25.30 20.35
N ALA A 623 36.74 25.39 21.21
CA ALA A 623 36.68 26.16 22.44
C ALA A 623 36.51 27.68 22.18
N SER A 624 37.20 28.24 21.18
CA SER A 624 37.12 29.68 20.87
C SER A 624 35.74 30.11 20.36
N TRP A 625 34.99 29.20 19.74
CA TRP A 625 33.67 29.43 19.15
C TRP A 625 32.51 28.84 19.97
N ASN A 626 32.78 28.31 21.17
CA ASN A 626 31.79 27.61 22.01
C ASN A 626 31.06 26.47 21.25
N LEU A 627 31.79 25.71 20.46
CA LEU A 627 31.27 24.56 19.71
C LEU A 627 31.53 23.25 20.46
N ALA A 628 30.56 22.33 20.38
CA ALA A 628 30.72 20.96 20.85
C ALA A 628 30.26 19.98 19.77
N ASP A 629 31.06 18.96 19.47
CA ASP A 629 30.58 17.81 18.70
C ASP A 629 29.85 16.81 19.61
N TYR A 630 29.19 15.81 19.01
CA TYR A 630 28.42 14.83 19.78
C TYR A 630 29.28 14.04 20.79
N THR A 631 30.53 13.74 20.45
CA THR A 631 31.41 12.97 21.34
C THR A 631 31.92 13.84 22.49
N ASP A 632 32.09 15.16 22.30
CA ASP A 632 32.46 16.09 23.39
C ASP A 632 31.44 16.07 24.53
N LEU A 633 30.15 15.98 24.19
CA LEU A 633 29.09 15.86 25.20
C LEU A 633 29.30 14.61 26.06
N LEU A 634 29.64 13.48 25.44
CA LEU A 634 29.85 12.22 26.13
C LEU A 634 31.13 12.23 26.98
N ASP A 635 32.22 12.79 26.44
CA ASP A 635 33.49 12.96 27.16
C ASP A 635 33.30 13.83 28.39
N PHE A 636 32.63 14.99 28.23
CA PHE A 636 32.28 15.88 29.34
C PHE A 636 31.47 15.15 30.41
N LEU A 637 30.39 14.46 30.04
CA LEU A 637 29.57 13.77 31.03
C LEU A 637 30.37 12.67 31.74
N LEU A 638 31.24 11.96 31.02
CA LEU A 638 32.10 10.94 31.61
C LEU A 638 33.07 11.56 32.63
N GLU A 639 33.69 12.69 32.33
CA GLU A 639 34.53 13.43 33.27
C GLU A 639 33.76 13.85 34.52
N GLN A 640 32.56 14.42 34.35
CA GLN A 640 31.70 14.81 35.48
C GLN A 640 31.36 13.60 36.37
N THR A 641 30.98 12.46 35.78
CA THR A 641 30.60 11.26 36.54
C THR A 641 31.75 10.60 37.31
N GLN A 642 33.00 10.93 36.97
CA GLN A 642 34.19 10.45 37.66
C GLN A 642 34.64 11.39 38.80
N GLY A 643 34.15 12.63 38.83
CA GLY A 643 34.43 13.59 39.89
C GLY A 643 33.86 13.18 41.26
N GLU A 644 34.53 13.57 42.34
CA GLU A 644 34.12 13.23 43.71
C GLU A 644 32.78 13.87 44.13
N ALA A 645 32.41 15.00 43.50
CA ALA A 645 31.18 15.74 43.76
C ALA A 645 29.95 15.21 43.00
N PHE A 646 30.09 14.18 42.16
CA PHE A 646 28.97 13.67 41.34
C PHE A 646 27.95 12.89 42.18
N GLU A 647 26.78 13.49 42.37
CA GLU A 647 25.67 12.84 43.06
C GLU A 647 24.92 11.88 42.11
N ARG A 648 24.94 10.59 42.44
CA ARG A 648 24.18 9.56 41.70
C ARG A 648 22.71 9.62 42.08
N ILE A 649 21.94 10.39 41.33
CA ILE A 649 20.50 10.55 41.58
C ILE A 649 19.70 9.29 41.19
N HIS A 650 20.09 8.56 40.13
CA HIS A 650 19.34 7.40 39.64
C HIS A 650 19.73 6.11 40.37
N HIS A 651 18.74 5.40 40.90
CA HIS A 651 18.93 4.08 41.54
C HIS A 651 18.74 2.92 40.56
N HIS A 652 18.02 3.17 39.47
CA HIS A 652 17.76 2.19 38.42
C HIS A 652 18.16 2.78 37.08
N VAL A 653 19.12 2.15 36.40
CA VAL A 653 19.57 2.52 35.07
C VAL A 653 19.21 1.38 34.12
N LEU A 654 18.25 1.66 33.25
CA LEU A 654 17.70 0.71 32.28
C LEU A 654 18.20 1.09 30.88
N VAL A 655 18.76 0.15 30.14
CA VAL A 655 19.40 0.41 28.83
C VAL A 655 18.79 -0.48 27.76
N ASP A 656 18.28 0.13 26.70
CA ASP A 656 17.85 -0.57 25.49
C ASP A 656 18.95 -0.58 24.42
N GLU A 657 18.93 -1.58 23.55
CA GLU A 657 19.89 -1.79 22.46
C GLU A 657 21.37 -1.73 22.87
N VAL A 658 21.71 -2.37 24.00
CA VAL A 658 23.06 -2.32 24.61
C VAL A 658 24.19 -2.75 23.68
N GLN A 659 23.91 -3.57 22.67
CA GLN A 659 24.90 -4.02 21.67
C GLN A 659 25.45 -2.89 20.78
N ASP A 660 24.75 -1.76 20.69
CA ASP A 660 25.12 -0.64 19.84
C ASP A 660 25.89 0.44 20.60
N LEU A 661 26.11 0.26 21.90
CA LEU A 661 26.93 1.17 22.68
C LEU A 661 28.41 1.00 22.34
N SER A 662 29.10 2.13 22.21
CA SER A 662 30.56 2.18 22.12
C SER A 662 31.22 1.92 23.48
N PRO A 663 32.52 1.58 23.53
CA PRO A 663 33.26 1.48 24.79
C PRO A 663 33.14 2.73 25.67
N LEU A 664 33.22 3.93 25.07
CA LEU A 664 32.99 5.21 25.75
C LEU A 664 31.60 5.24 26.42
N GLN A 665 30.55 4.91 25.66
CA GLN A 665 29.17 4.91 26.16
C GLN A 665 28.94 3.85 27.23
N ILE A 666 29.53 2.65 27.12
CA ILE A 666 29.45 1.62 28.17
C ILE A 666 30.14 2.10 29.44
N LYS A 667 31.32 2.72 29.33
CA LYS A 667 32.03 3.28 30.49
C LYS A 667 31.20 4.37 31.17
N LEU A 668 30.56 5.24 30.39
CA LEU A 668 29.66 6.29 30.87
C LEU A 668 28.40 5.72 31.55
N VAL A 669 27.72 4.77 30.92
CA VAL A 669 26.55 4.11 31.51
C VAL A 669 26.90 3.44 32.83
N THR A 670 28.04 2.76 32.89
CA THR A 670 28.49 2.07 34.12
C THR A 670 28.97 3.01 35.21
N SER A 671 29.40 4.24 34.89
CA SER A 671 29.76 5.26 35.89
C SER A 671 28.53 5.91 36.55
N LEU A 672 27.41 5.99 35.82
CA LEU A 672 26.10 6.40 36.33
C LEU A 672 25.49 5.38 37.31
N CYS A 673 25.91 4.12 37.23
CA CYS A 673 25.42 3.04 38.08
C CYS A 673 26.13 2.98 39.45
N HIS A 674 25.53 2.26 40.40
CA HIS A 674 26.21 1.87 41.64
C HIS A 674 27.46 1.02 41.34
N LYS A 675 28.50 1.10 42.19
CA LYS A 675 29.79 0.43 41.96
C LYS A 675 29.66 -1.10 41.82
N ASP A 676 28.70 -1.71 42.51
CA ASP A 676 28.36 -3.13 42.49
C ASP A 676 27.38 -3.52 41.37
N GLY A 677 26.88 -2.55 40.60
CA GLY A 677 25.90 -2.73 39.52
C GLY A 677 24.47 -2.89 40.00
N THR A 678 24.18 -2.62 41.28
CA THR A 678 22.81 -2.66 41.81
C THR A 678 21.90 -1.72 41.01
N GLY A 679 20.74 -2.23 40.59
CA GLY A 679 19.75 -1.48 39.83
C GLY A 679 20.00 -1.38 38.32
N PHE A 680 21.14 -1.88 37.81
CA PHE A 680 21.42 -1.93 36.37
C PHE A 680 20.64 -3.04 35.65
N PHE A 681 20.02 -2.69 34.53
CA PHE A 681 19.35 -3.64 33.64
C PHE A 681 19.57 -3.23 32.19
N ALA A 682 20.25 -4.06 31.41
CA ALA A 682 20.41 -3.84 29.98
C ALA A 682 19.72 -4.92 29.17
N ILE A 683 19.18 -4.56 28.01
CA ILE A 683 18.60 -5.50 27.06
C ILE A 683 19.14 -5.23 25.65
N GLY A 684 19.40 -6.29 24.90
CA GLY A 684 19.91 -6.16 23.54
C GLY A 684 20.17 -7.50 22.85
N ASP A 685 20.66 -7.41 21.62
CA ASP A 685 20.99 -8.55 20.78
C ASP A 685 22.36 -8.39 20.12
N PRO A 686 23.38 -9.19 20.47
CA PRO A 686 24.70 -9.10 19.84
C PRO A 686 24.65 -9.32 18.32
N CYS A 687 23.68 -10.10 17.81
CA CYS A 687 23.50 -10.31 16.37
C CYS A 687 22.94 -9.09 15.63
N GLN A 688 22.52 -8.03 16.33
CA GLN A 688 22.00 -6.79 15.74
C GLN A 688 22.93 -5.58 15.91
N SER A 689 24.18 -5.78 16.35
CA SER A 689 25.18 -4.71 16.39
C SER A 689 25.62 -4.36 14.95
N ILE A 690 25.16 -3.21 14.43
CA ILE A 690 25.37 -2.80 13.01
C ILE A 690 25.83 -1.35 12.88
N TYR A 691 26.39 -0.79 13.96
CA TYR A 691 26.95 0.56 14.01
C TYR A 691 28.44 0.52 14.38
N GLY A 692 29.17 -0.53 13.98
CA GLY A 692 30.59 -0.69 14.29
C GLY A 692 31.43 0.44 13.70
N PHE A 693 31.04 0.96 12.53
CA PHE A 693 31.63 2.16 11.94
C PHE A 693 31.49 3.45 12.77
N ARG A 694 30.63 3.46 13.80
CA ARG A 694 30.49 4.53 14.80
C ARG A 694 31.15 4.20 16.14
N GLY A 695 31.98 3.15 16.19
CA GLY A 695 32.66 2.71 17.41
C GLY A 695 31.84 1.79 18.30
N ALA A 696 30.67 1.30 17.87
CA ALA A 696 29.92 0.30 18.64
C ALA A 696 30.77 -0.94 18.88
N ALA A 697 30.88 -1.35 20.15
CA ALA A 697 31.95 -2.26 20.58
C ALA A 697 31.84 -3.67 19.99
N GLY A 698 30.63 -4.11 19.60
CA GLY A 698 30.34 -5.47 19.16
C GLY A 698 30.52 -6.55 20.25
N ASN A 699 31.20 -6.22 21.35
CA ASN A 699 31.51 -7.03 22.51
C ASN A 699 30.95 -6.42 23.82
N ALA A 700 29.82 -5.70 23.75
CA ALA A 700 29.23 -5.02 24.91
C ALA A 700 29.05 -5.94 26.14
N GLU A 701 28.70 -7.22 25.93
CA GLU A 701 28.60 -8.20 27.01
C GLU A 701 29.95 -8.45 27.71
N GLU A 702 31.04 -8.53 26.95
CA GLU A 702 32.39 -8.74 27.49
C GLU A 702 32.81 -7.55 28.37
N LEU A 703 32.63 -6.33 27.87
CA LEU A 703 32.94 -5.09 28.61
C LEU A 703 32.12 -4.98 29.91
N LEU A 704 30.84 -5.34 29.87
CA LEU A 704 30.00 -5.37 31.07
C LEU A 704 30.44 -6.45 32.07
N ARG A 705 30.90 -7.61 31.60
CA ARG A 705 31.45 -8.69 32.46
C ARG A 705 32.78 -8.31 33.10
N GLN A 706 33.63 -7.59 32.38
CA GLN A 706 34.86 -7.03 32.93
C GLN A 706 34.56 -6.05 34.07
N ARG A 707 33.49 -5.25 33.95
CA ARG A 707 33.05 -4.33 35.01
C ARG A 707 32.39 -5.03 36.18
N TRP A 708 31.51 -6.00 35.91
CA TRP A 708 30.72 -6.72 36.91
C TRP A 708 30.79 -8.23 36.67
N SER A 709 31.71 -8.90 37.36
CA SER A 709 31.92 -10.36 37.22
C SER A 709 30.70 -11.21 37.60
N LYS A 710 29.79 -10.68 38.42
CA LYS A 710 28.55 -11.35 38.86
C LYS A 710 27.29 -10.94 38.06
N ILE A 711 27.43 -10.33 36.88
CA ILE A 711 26.29 -9.94 36.04
C ILE A 711 25.42 -11.15 35.65
N LYS A 712 24.12 -11.06 35.89
CA LYS A 712 23.17 -12.12 35.59
C LYS A 712 22.66 -12.00 34.16
N THR A 713 22.93 -13.02 33.34
CA THR A 713 22.46 -13.07 31.95
C THR A 713 21.18 -13.89 31.82
N ILE A 714 20.17 -13.36 31.12
CA ILE A 714 18.90 -14.04 30.84
C ILE A 714 18.65 -13.99 29.34
N THR A 715 18.38 -15.13 28.72
CA THR A 715 18.13 -15.22 27.27
C THR A 715 16.64 -15.38 26.96
N LEU A 716 16.12 -14.56 26.04
CA LEU A 716 14.76 -14.70 25.50
C LEU A 716 14.83 -15.49 24.17
N LYS A 717 14.06 -16.58 24.07
CA LYS A 717 14.07 -17.50 22.92
C LYS A 717 12.80 -17.47 22.07
N ASP A 718 11.67 -17.11 22.67
CA ASP A 718 10.38 -17.09 21.98
C ASP A 718 10.27 -15.79 21.17
N ASN A 719 10.08 -15.95 19.87
CA ASN A 719 9.92 -14.87 18.90
C ASN A 719 8.43 -14.74 18.53
N TYR A 720 7.90 -13.53 18.64
CA TYR A 720 6.49 -13.21 18.39
C TYR A 720 6.27 -12.51 17.04
N ARG A 721 7.30 -12.42 16.20
CA ARG A 721 7.31 -11.64 14.95
C ARG A 721 7.33 -12.53 13.71
N SER A 722 8.37 -13.35 13.58
CA SER A 722 8.73 -14.06 12.36
C SER A 722 8.38 -15.53 12.49
N GLY A 723 7.85 -16.13 11.42
CA GLY A 723 7.62 -17.58 11.42
C GLY A 723 8.92 -18.39 11.32
N GLN A 724 8.82 -19.67 11.68
CA GLN A 724 9.99 -20.49 12.00
C GLN A 724 10.98 -20.66 10.83
N ARG A 725 10.51 -20.78 9.58
CA ARG A 725 11.39 -20.94 8.41
C ARG A 725 12.34 -19.75 8.22
N ILE A 726 11.85 -18.53 8.48
CA ILE A 726 12.66 -17.30 8.39
C ILE A 726 13.68 -17.27 9.53
N LEU A 727 13.26 -17.65 10.75
CA LEU A 727 14.16 -17.72 11.91
C LEU A 727 15.27 -18.76 11.71
N ASP A 728 14.95 -19.91 11.14
CA ASP A 728 15.91 -20.97 10.86
C ASP A 728 16.93 -20.55 9.78
N ALA A 729 16.45 -19.89 8.71
CA ALA A 729 17.33 -19.32 7.69
C ALA A 729 18.22 -18.21 8.25
N ALA A 730 17.72 -17.35 9.14
CA ALA A 730 18.53 -16.32 9.78
C ALA A 730 19.53 -16.92 10.77
N HIS A 731 19.16 -17.98 11.49
CA HIS A 731 20.03 -18.67 12.45
C HIS A 731 21.22 -19.35 11.78
N SER A 732 21.12 -19.77 10.51
CA SER A 732 22.26 -20.35 9.78
C SER A 732 23.42 -19.36 9.59
N LEU A 733 23.18 -18.05 9.74
CA LEU A 733 24.23 -17.04 9.80
C LEU A 733 24.97 -17.03 11.14
N PHE A 734 24.36 -17.49 12.23
CA PHE A 734 24.94 -17.48 13.57
C PHE A 734 24.62 -18.80 14.31
N PRO A 735 25.26 -19.91 13.92
CA PRO A 735 24.97 -21.23 14.50
C PRO A 735 25.33 -21.33 15.98
N ASP A 736 26.31 -20.55 16.45
CA ASP A 736 26.74 -20.53 17.86
C ASP A 736 25.75 -19.81 18.79
N GLN A 737 24.76 -19.11 18.23
CA GLN A 737 23.79 -18.32 19.00
C GLN A 737 22.54 -19.15 19.36
N PRO A 738 21.83 -18.82 20.44
CA PRO A 738 20.61 -19.54 20.81
C PRO A 738 19.55 -19.50 19.71
N ARG A 739 19.09 -20.68 19.27
CA ARG A 739 18.03 -20.79 18.27
C ARG A 739 16.72 -20.21 18.78
N LEU A 740 16.13 -19.30 18.01
CA LEU A 740 14.83 -18.69 18.28
C LEU A 740 13.69 -19.62 17.88
N ARG A 741 12.58 -19.54 18.62
CA ARG A 741 11.36 -20.35 18.40
C ARG A 741 10.20 -19.43 18.12
N ALA A 742 9.53 -19.60 16.99
CA ALA A 742 8.32 -18.86 16.67
C ALA A 742 7.22 -19.23 17.68
N HIS A 743 6.58 -18.22 18.28
CA HIS A 743 5.46 -18.40 19.20
C HIS A 743 4.17 -18.73 18.46
N GLN A 744 4.03 -18.23 17.23
CA GLN A 744 2.87 -18.49 16.37
C GLN A 744 3.30 -19.35 15.20
N ASP A 745 2.48 -20.37 14.90
CA ASP A 745 2.62 -21.14 13.67
C ASP A 745 2.03 -20.32 12.52
N VAL A 746 2.90 -19.63 11.80
CA VAL A 746 2.54 -18.76 10.69
C VAL A 746 3.09 -19.38 9.41
N ASP A 747 2.21 -19.56 8.42
CA ASP A 747 2.62 -19.98 7.08
C ASP A 747 3.67 -19.01 6.54
N THR A 748 4.86 -19.55 6.27
CA THR A 748 6.06 -18.79 5.92
C THR A 748 6.61 -19.24 4.58
N ALA A 749 6.92 -18.26 3.74
CA ALA A 749 7.53 -18.48 2.44
C ALA A 749 8.90 -17.81 2.36
N LEU A 750 9.91 -18.59 1.97
CA LEU A 750 11.26 -18.11 1.74
C LEU A 750 11.62 -18.39 0.29
N HIS A 751 11.87 -17.33 -0.47
CA HIS A 751 12.11 -17.38 -1.90
C HIS A 751 13.51 -16.89 -2.23
N ILE A 752 14.12 -17.50 -3.24
CA ILE A 752 15.36 -16.98 -3.86
C ILE A 752 15.18 -16.80 -5.37
N PHE A 753 15.68 -15.69 -5.89
CA PHE A 753 15.64 -15.38 -7.31
C PHE A 753 17.04 -15.08 -7.88
N HIS A 754 17.37 -15.76 -8.97
CA HIS A 754 18.62 -15.61 -9.70
C HIS A 754 18.36 -14.78 -10.95
N ALA A 755 18.57 -13.47 -10.84
CA ALA A 755 18.31 -12.55 -11.94
C ALA A 755 19.45 -12.56 -12.98
N PRO A 756 19.14 -12.47 -14.28
CA PRO A 756 20.19 -12.28 -15.28
C PRO A 756 20.89 -10.93 -15.16
N ASP A 757 20.14 -9.89 -14.78
CA ASP A 757 20.66 -8.54 -14.56
C ASP A 757 19.84 -7.77 -13.51
N GLY A 758 20.41 -6.68 -12.99
CA GLY A 758 19.77 -5.85 -11.96
C GLY A 758 18.46 -5.17 -12.39
N ARG A 759 18.21 -4.94 -13.69
CA ARG A 759 16.92 -4.41 -14.17
C ARG A 759 15.84 -5.50 -14.14
N ARG A 760 16.19 -6.73 -14.52
CA ARG A 760 15.29 -7.90 -14.45
C ARG A 760 15.00 -8.30 -13.01
N GLU A 761 15.96 -8.13 -12.10
CA GLU A 761 15.74 -8.26 -10.66
C GLU A 761 14.67 -7.26 -10.19
N ALA A 762 14.86 -5.96 -10.44
CA ALA A 762 13.90 -4.93 -10.03
C ALA A 762 12.50 -5.12 -10.65
N ALA A 763 12.43 -5.58 -11.90
CA ALA A 763 11.17 -5.92 -12.55
C ALA A 763 10.49 -7.13 -11.90
N TRP A 764 11.24 -8.16 -11.52
CA TRP A 764 10.71 -9.33 -10.81
C TRP A 764 10.20 -8.97 -9.41
N ILE A 765 10.93 -8.12 -8.67
CA ILE A 765 10.46 -7.58 -7.38
C ILE A 765 9.12 -6.87 -7.59
N SER A 766 9.06 -5.95 -8.55
CA SER A 766 7.85 -5.17 -8.83
C SER A 766 6.66 -6.05 -9.22
N ASP A 767 6.88 -7.03 -10.10
CA ASP A 767 5.85 -8.00 -10.48
C ASP A 767 5.36 -8.82 -9.27
N ARG A 768 6.29 -9.27 -8.41
CA ARG A 768 5.93 -10.02 -7.20
C ARG A 768 5.16 -9.18 -6.21
N VAL A 769 5.61 -7.96 -5.92
CA VAL A 769 4.90 -6.99 -5.06
C VAL A 769 3.48 -6.77 -5.56
N LYS A 770 3.30 -6.56 -6.87
CA LYS A 770 1.97 -6.39 -7.47
C LYS A 770 1.05 -7.61 -7.29
N ARG A 771 1.60 -8.83 -7.39
CA ARG A 771 0.85 -10.08 -7.16
C ARG A 771 0.48 -10.27 -5.68
N LEU A 772 1.39 -9.93 -4.78
CA LEU A 772 1.17 -9.98 -3.32
C LEU A 772 0.07 -9.02 -2.86
N MET A 773 0.02 -7.83 -3.49
CA MET A 773 -1.09 -6.88 -3.34
C MET A 773 -2.38 -7.35 -4.02
N GLY A 774 -2.31 -8.33 -4.93
CA GLY A 774 -3.47 -8.89 -5.64
C GLY A 774 -4.15 -7.90 -6.57
N ALA A 775 -3.40 -6.94 -7.12
CA ALA A 775 -3.91 -5.87 -7.96
C ALA A 775 -4.07 -6.27 -9.44
N THR A 776 -4.35 -7.55 -9.71
CA THR A 776 -4.62 -8.05 -11.06
C THR A 776 -6.12 -8.05 -11.31
N SER A 777 -6.54 -7.49 -12.45
CA SER A 777 -7.91 -7.44 -12.95
C SER A 777 -8.68 -8.75 -12.73
N HIS A 778 -10.00 -8.64 -12.55
CA HIS A 778 -11.02 -9.69 -12.34
C HIS A 778 -10.99 -10.93 -13.27
N SER A 779 -10.02 -11.06 -14.18
CA SER A 779 -9.59 -12.34 -14.70
C SER A 779 -8.88 -13.16 -13.62
N LEU A 780 -9.69 -13.70 -12.70
CA LEU A 780 -9.35 -14.69 -11.71
C LEU A 780 -8.44 -15.76 -12.36
N THR A 781 -7.16 -15.71 -12.02
CA THR A 781 -6.14 -16.70 -12.38
C THR A 781 -5.81 -17.49 -11.13
N ASP A 782 -6.18 -18.78 -11.13
CA ASP A 782 -6.19 -19.83 -10.09
C ASP A 782 -4.93 -20.05 -9.22
N SER A 783 -4.13 -19.03 -8.93
CA SER A 783 -2.92 -19.15 -8.11
C SER A 783 -3.18 -18.59 -6.71
N GLY A 784 -3.38 -19.51 -5.75
CA GLY A 784 -3.83 -19.28 -4.36
C GLY A 784 -2.99 -18.40 -3.44
N ALA A 785 -2.19 -17.47 -3.96
CA ALA A 785 -1.41 -16.48 -3.20
C ALA A 785 -1.86 -15.03 -3.46
N GLN A 786 -3.06 -14.82 -4.00
CA GLN A 786 -3.49 -13.49 -4.45
C GLN A 786 -3.93 -12.61 -3.28
N GLY A 787 -3.15 -11.56 -3.02
CA GLY A 787 -3.71 -10.33 -2.49
C GLY A 787 -3.83 -10.16 -0.98
N ARG A 788 -2.92 -10.72 -0.20
CA ARG A 788 -3.02 -10.68 1.27
C ARG A 788 -2.56 -9.36 1.89
N TYR A 789 -1.75 -8.57 1.20
CA TYR A 789 -0.96 -7.50 1.81
C TYR A 789 -1.34 -6.13 1.26
N ALA A 790 -1.38 -5.13 2.13
CA ALA A 790 -1.48 -3.74 1.72
C ALA A 790 -0.07 -3.21 1.34
N PRO A 791 0.06 -2.06 0.65
CA PRO A 791 1.37 -1.54 0.28
C PRO A 791 2.31 -1.35 1.50
N GLY A 792 1.79 -0.91 2.65
CA GLY A 792 2.58 -0.67 3.86
C GLY A 792 3.12 -1.94 4.53
N ASP A 793 2.60 -3.11 4.17
CA ASP A 793 3.07 -4.42 4.65
C ASP A 793 4.39 -4.88 4.01
N ILE A 794 4.83 -4.19 2.95
CA ILE A 794 5.88 -4.66 2.07
C ILE A 794 7.06 -3.69 2.11
N ALA A 795 8.26 -4.23 2.33
CA ALA A 795 9.50 -3.47 2.26
C ALA A 795 10.53 -4.07 1.29
N VAL A 796 11.32 -3.19 0.66
CA VAL A 796 12.50 -3.53 -0.13
C VAL A 796 13.73 -2.92 0.53
N LEU A 797 14.58 -3.75 1.12
CA LEU A 797 15.74 -3.30 1.91
C LEU A 797 17.03 -3.44 1.10
N VAL A 798 17.67 -2.32 0.79
CA VAL A 798 18.93 -2.29 0.03
C VAL A 798 20.13 -2.05 0.93
N ARG A 799 21.34 -2.43 0.50
CA ARG A 799 22.55 -2.14 1.27
C ARG A 799 22.90 -0.65 1.34
N PHE A 800 22.77 0.07 0.23
CA PHE A 800 23.13 1.48 0.12
C PHE A 800 22.21 2.24 -0.85
N ARG A 801 22.14 3.57 -0.69
CA ARG A 801 21.15 4.43 -1.36
C ARG A 801 21.21 4.40 -2.90
N GLY A 802 22.38 4.13 -3.48
CA GLY A 802 22.56 4.06 -4.95
C GLY A 802 21.75 2.95 -5.64
N LEU A 803 21.23 1.96 -4.90
CA LEU A 803 20.35 0.92 -5.43
C LEU A 803 18.87 1.34 -5.49
N ILE A 804 18.47 2.35 -4.71
CA ILE A 804 17.06 2.78 -4.56
C ILE A 804 16.45 3.23 -5.90
N PRO A 805 17.10 4.10 -6.72
CA PRO A 805 16.47 4.64 -7.92
C PRO A 805 16.06 3.56 -8.94
N VAL A 806 16.83 2.47 -9.06
CA VAL A 806 16.51 1.38 -10.01
C VAL A 806 15.25 0.63 -9.59
N ILE A 807 15.09 0.41 -8.29
CA ILE A 807 13.94 -0.28 -7.70
C ILE A 807 12.72 0.63 -7.72
N GLU A 808 12.86 1.87 -7.28
CA GLU A 808 11.80 2.88 -7.29
C GLU A 808 11.24 3.07 -8.69
N ASN A 809 12.09 3.23 -9.71
CA ASN A 809 11.66 3.35 -11.10
C ASN A 809 11.01 2.07 -11.64
N ALA A 810 11.37 0.89 -11.12
CA ALA A 810 10.67 -0.34 -11.47
C ALA A 810 9.28 -0.39 -10.82
N LEU A 811 9.15 -0.10 -9.53
CA LEU A 811 7.87 -0.07 -8.82
C LEU A 811 6.91 0.95 -9.45
N LYS A 812 7.38 2.18 -9.73
CA LYS A 812 6.60 3.21 -10.42
C LYS A 812 6.10 2.74 -11.79
N ARG A 813 6.94 2.09 -12.60
CA ARG A 813 6.52 1.52 -13.91
C ARG A 813 5.44 0.44 -13.79
N TYR A 814 5.39 -0.26 -12.66
CA TYR A 814 4.34 -1.25 -12.40
C TYR A 814 3.07 -0.65 -11.77
N GLY A 815 3.07 0.67 -11.50
CA GLY A 815 1.97 1.38 -10.85
C GLY A 815 1.85 1.09 -9.36
N ILE A 816 2.96 0.75 -8.73
CA ILE A 816 2.99 0.41 -7.29
C ILE A 816 3.38 1.67 -6.52
N PRO A 817 2.57 2.11 -5.55
CA PRO A 817 2.92 3.23 -4.69
C PRO A 817 4.10 2.84 -3.81
N CYS A 818 5.18 3.61 -3.84
CA CYS A 818 6.37 3.37 -3.04
C CYS A 818 6.86 4.65 -2.36
N ALA A 819 7.33 4.50 -1.12
CA ALA A 819 8.03 5.52 -0.37
C ALA A 819 9.52 5.18 -0.32
N THR A 820 10.36 6.19 -0.48
CA THR A 820 11.80 6.10 -0.20
C THR A 820 12.09 6.97 1.01
N PRO A 821 13.23 6.81 1.73
CA PRO A 821 13.49 7.60 2.92
C PRO A 821 13.62 9.05 2.47
N GLU A 822 12.61 9.84 2.80
CA GLU A 822 12.53 11.23 2.41
C GLU A 822 13.73 11.97 3.02
N THR A 823 14.45 12.76 2.22
CA THR A 823 15.04 13.97 2.80
C THR A 823 13.86 14.77 3.31
N SER A 824 13.73 14.89 4.63
CA SER A 824 12.76 15.77 5.28
C SER A 824 12.63 17.06 4.48
N ALA A 825 11.40 17.45 4.16
CA ALA A 825 11.19 18.64 3.37
C ALA A 825 11.87 19.83 4.05
N PHE A 826 12.44 20.75 3.27
CA PHE A 826 13.34 21.76 3.82
C PHE A 826 12.68 22.66 4.88
N TRP A 827 11.35 22.80 4.84
CA TRP A 827 10.53 23.56 5.80
C TRP A 827 10.33 22.86 7.16
N HIS A 828 10.72 21.59 7.31
CA HIS A 828 10.77 20.90 8.60
C HIS A 828 12.08 21.14 9.35
N GLU A 829 13.05 21.80 8.72
CA GLU A 829 14.26 22.24 9.42
C GLU A 829 13.86 23.37 10.38
N PRO A 830 14.16 23.28 11.70
CA PRO A 830 13.64 24.21 12.70
C PRO A 830 13.89 25.68 12.41
N ARG A 831 15.11 26.03 11.96
CA ARG A 831 15.50 27.42 11.66
C ARG A 831 14.81 27.94 10.41
N VAL A 832 14.55 27.09 9.41
CA VAL A 832 13.70 27.43 8.26
C VAL A 832 12.23 27.60 8.68
N ALA A 833 11.73 26.70 9.54
CA ALA A 833 10.36 26.77 10.05
C ALA A 833 10.12 28.08 10.83
N ASP A 834 11.08 28.51 11.62
CA ASP A 834 11.05 29.79 12.34
C ASP A 834 10.97 30.99 11.38
N ILE A 835 11.77 30.98 10.31
CA ILE A 835 11.73 32.03 9.26
C ILE A 835 10.34 32.05 8.58
N LEU A 836 9.79 30.89 8.24
CA LEU A 836 8.47 30.78 7.61
C LEU A 836 7.35 31.22 8.55
N CYS A 837 7.44 30.90 9.84
CA CYS A 837 6.52 31.33 10.89
C CYS A 837 6.52 32.87 11.01
N ALA A 838 7.71 33.48 11.09
CA ALA A 838 7.87 34.92 11.17
C ALA A 838 7.34 35.63 9.91
N ALA A 839 7.62 35.10 8.72
CA ALA A 839 7.07 35.63 7.47
C ALA A 839 5.53 35.51 7.40
N GLY A 840 4.95 34.43 7.94
CA GLY A 840 3.51 34.23 8.02
C GLY A 840 2.80 35.26 8.91
N ARG A 841 3.42 35.64 10.04
CA ARG A 841 2.89 36.67 10.96
C ARG A 841 2.80 38.04 10.29
N ILE A 842 3.81 38.45 9.53
CA ILE A 842 3.80 39.71 8.77
C ILE A 842 2.64 39.76 7.77
N LEU A 843 2.23 38.60 7.25
CA LEU A 843 1.13 38.46 6.29
C LEU A 843 -0.24 38.22 6.95
N GLY A 844 -0.33 38.22 8.28
CA GLY A 844 -1.58 38.02 9.02
C GLY A 844 -2.10 36.58 9.02
N LEU A 845 -1.24 35.58 8.81
CA LEU A 845 -1.60 34.15 8.80
C LEU A 845 -1.31 33.50 10.16
N SER A 846 -2.19 32.60 10.62
CA SER A 846 -1.98 31.79 11.84
C SER A 846 -0.99 30.65 11.59
N CYS A 847 -0.05 30.45 12.49
CA CYS A 847 0.98 29.42 12.41
C CYS A 847 0.41 28.08 12.94
N ASN A 848 0.24 27.06 12.10
CA ASN A 848 -0.36 25.76 12.50
C ASN A 848 0.64 24.69 12.96
N ASN A 849 1.92 25.02 13.13
CA ASN A 849 2.90 24.09 13.68
C ASN A 849 2.86 24.23 15.21
N GLY A 850 2.44 23.19 15.93
CA GLY A 850 2.19 23.15 17.39
C GLY A 850 3.38 23.42 18.32
N ALA A 851 4.23 24.40 18.00
CA ALA A 851 5.09 25.08 18.96
C ALA A 851 4.27 26.17 19.65
N GLU A 852 4.24 26.15 20.98
CA GLU A 852 3.61 27.19 21.81
C GLU A 852 4.08 28.58 21.38
N ALA A 853 3.15 29.53 21.32
CA ALA A 853 3.36 30.89 20.78
C ALA A 853 4.45 31.71 21.51
N ASP A 854 4.92 31.25 22.67
CA ASP A 854 5.78 31.99 23.60
C ASP A 854 7.28 31.87 23.35
N ASN A 855 7.76 31.11 22.35
CA ASN A 855 9.20 30.87 22.13
C ASN A 855 9.73 31.17 20.71
N CYS A 856 9.02 31.93 19.88
CA CYS A 856 9.56 32.32 18.56
C CYS A 856 10.55 33.49 18.67
N LEU A 857 11.73 33.33 18.06
CA LEU A 857 12.69 34.42 17.84
C LEU A 857 12.04 35.60 17.10
N GLU A 858 12.24 36.83 17.59
CA GLU A 858 11.80 38.05 16.91
C GLU A 858 12.75 38.38 15.76
N PHE A 859 12.19 38.59 14.56
CA PHE A 859 12.95 38.95 13.37
C PHE A 859 12.58 40.37 12.92
N PRO A 860 13.55 41.20 12.48
CA PRO A 860 13.25 42.54 11.99
C PRO A 860 12.36 42.52 10.74
N GLU A 861 11.19 43.16 10.78
CA GLU A 861 10.23 43.19 9.66
C GLU A 861 10.84 43.69 8.34
N ARG A 862 11.74 44.68 8.43
CA ARG A 862 12.46 45.21 7.25
C ARG A 862 13.40 44.19 6.61
N ALA A 863 14.04 43.34 7.40
CA ALA A 863 14.93 42.30 6.89
C ALA A 863 14.14 41.15 6.27
N LEU A 864 13.02 40.76 6.89
CA LEU A 864 12.08 39.79 6.34
C LEU A 864 11.45 40.27 5.02
N ALA A 865 11.06 41.54 4.92
CA ALA A 865 10.51 42.12 3.69
C ALA A 865 11.49 42.06 2.50
N GLY A 866 12.79 42.06 2.76
CA GLY A 866 13.84 41.93 1.74
C GLY A 866 14.11 40.49 1.27
N GLY A 867 13.41 39.50 1.83
CA GLY A 867 13.56 38.08 1.47
C GLY A 867 14.73 37.37 2.19
N PRO A 868 14.98 36.09 1.87
CA PRO A 868 15.99 35.27 2.56
C PRO A 868 17.38 35.89 2.61
N ASP A 869 17.85 36.51 1.51
CA ASP A 869 19.19 37.10 1.43
C ASP A 869 19.38 38.35 2.30
N ALA A 870 18.36 39.20 2.39
CA ALA A 870 18.37 40.36 3.28
C ALA A 870 18.33 39.94 4.75
N LEU A 871 17.66 38.82 5.05
CA LEU A 871 17.59 38.23 6.37
C LEU A 871 18.95 37.69 6.82
N ARG A 872 19.69 37.01 5.92
CA ARG A 872 21.07 36.57 6.18
C ARG A 872 21.97 37.72 6.61
N ALA A 873 21.91 38.85 5.91
CA ALA A 873 22.76 40.02 6.23
C ALA A 873 22.48 40.64 7.60
N HIS A 874 21.30 40.41 8.19
CA HIS A 874 20.92 40.93 9.51
C HIS A 874 21.17 39.95 10.65
N LEU A 875 21.23 38.65 10.39
CA LEU A 875 21.25 37.59 11.40
C LEU A 875 22.64 36.95 11.61
N GLU A 876 23.68 37.43 10.92
CA GLU A 876 25.04 36.83 10.91
C GLU A 876 25.72 36.67 12.29
N GLN A 877 25.12 37.16 13.40
CA GLN A 877 25.65 37.04 14.76
C GLN A 877 24.59 36.79 15.87
N THR A 878 23.41 36.22 15.54
CA THR A 878 22.33 35.96 16.53
C THR A 878 22.13 34.46 16.77
N ASN A 879 21.79 34.07 18.01
CA ASN A 879 21.62 32.68 18.48
C ASN A 879 20.90 31.77 17.45
N GLY A 880 21.64 30.81 16.88
CA GLY A 880 21.14 29.71 16.03
C GLY A 880 21.36 29.86 14.52
N TYR A 881 21.68 31.04 14.00
CA TYR A 881 21.81 31.33 12.56
C TYR A 881 23.26 31.58 12.11
N ASP A 882 24.06 30.52 12.12
CA ASP A 882 25.49 30.54 11.78
C ASP A 882 25.80 30.48 10.27
N GLU A 883 27.07 30.70 9.90
CA GLU A 883 27.56 30.61 8.51
C GLU A 883 27.27 29.25 7.85
N PHE A 884 27.13 28.18 8.61
CA PHE A 884 26.82 26.84 8.12
C PHE A 884 25.33 26.69 7.76
N PHE A 885 24.42 27.29 8.53
CA PHE A 885 23.01 27.40 8.16
C PHE A 885 22.86 28.09 6.81
N TRP A 886 23.55 29.23 6.62
CA TRP A 886 23.51 30.01 5.38
C TRP A 886 24.11 29.27 4.17
N LYS A 887 25.00 28.28 4.40
CA LYS A 887 25.55 27.40 3.35
C LYS A 887 24.77 26.08 3.19
N SER A 888 23.83 25.80 4.08
CA SER A 888 23.10 24.53 4.16
C SER A 888 22.23 24.27 2.91
N LYS A 889 21.91 22.98 2.67
CA LYS A 889 20.98 22.60 1.60
C LYS A 889 19.56 23.11 1.86
N PRO A 890 18.98 23.01 3.08
CA PRO A 890 17.64 23.54 3.36
C PRO A 890 17.52 25.04 3.10
N TYR A 891 18.50 25.85 3.51
CA TYR A 891 18.47 27.30 3.25
C TYR A 891 18.53 27.63 1.75
N ARG A 892 19.38 26.94 0.98
CA ARG A 892 19.39 27.08 -0.49
C ARG A 892 18.06 26.69 -1.14
N GLN A 893 17.38 25.70 -0.59
CA GLN A 893 16.05 25.31 -1.05
C GLN A 893 14.99 26.36 -0.69
N LEU A 894 15.10 27.00 0.48
CA LEU A 894 14.28 28.14 0.88
C LEU A 894 14.44 29.31 -0.10
N GLN A 895 15.69 29.70 -0.43
CA GLN A 895 15.99 30.77 -1.40
C GLN A 895 15.35 30.48 -2.76
N GLN A 896 15.59 29.28 -3.31
CA GLN A 896 15.03 28.88 -4.60
C GLN A 896 13.51 28.82 -4.60
N ALA A 897 12.89 28.38 -3.49
CA ALA A 897 11.45 28.31 -3.36
C ALA A 897 10.83 29.71 -3.26
N TYR A 898 11.45 30.62 -2.50
CA TYR A 898 11.04 32.02 -2.39
C TYR A 898 11.03 32.71 -3.76
N GLU A 899 12.10 32.59 -4.54
CA GLU A 899 12.21 33.16 -5.88
C GLU A 899 11.17 32.59 -6.85
N ARG A 900 11.07 31.25 -6.93
CA ARG A 900 10.15 30.57 -7.86
C ARG A 900 8.68 30.85 -7.57
N ARG A 901 8.34 31.18 -6.34
CA ARG A 901 6.95 31.40 -5.89
C ARG A 901 6.60 32.87 -5.75
N GLY A 902 7.49 33.78 -6.16
CA GLY A 902 7.20 35.21 -6.20
C GLY A 902 7.08 35.86 -4.81
N GLY A 903 7.83 35.37 -3.83
CA GLY A 903 7.90 35.95 -2.49
C GLY A 903 7.21 35.12 -1.39
N TRP A 904 7.13 35.70 -0.18
CA TRP A 904 6.68 35.00 1.03
C TRP A 904 5.23 34.49 0.94
N ALA A 905 4.31 35.29 0.40
CA ALA A 905 2.90 34.89 0.28
C ALA A 905 2.72 33.65 -0.61
N GLY A 906 3.37 33.61 -1.77
CA GLY A 906 3.32 32.46 -2.66
C GLY A 906 4.04 31.24 -2.10
N LEU A 907 5.15 31.46 -1.38
CA LEU A 907 5.90 30.39 -0.71
C LEU A 907 5.09 29.76 0.44
N ILE A 908 4.53 30.57 1.34
CA ILE A 908 3.78 30.09 2.51
C ILE A 908 2.50 29.37 2.09
N ASN A 909 1.74 29.94 1.15
CA ASN A 909 0.55 29.26 0.62
C ASN A 909 0.93 27.90 -0.01
N TRP A 910 2.07 27.85 -0.72
CA TRP A 910 2.59 26.58 -1.24
C TRP A 910 3.00 25.62 -0.11
N VAL A 911 3.68 26.07 0.95
CA VAL A 911 4.06 25.23 2.09
C VAL A 911 2.83 24.72 2.85
N HIS A 912 1.82 25.55 3.08
CA HIS A 912 0.56 25.13 3.70
C HIS A 912 -0.15 24.09 2.84
N LEU A 913 -0.29 24.33 1.54
CA LEU A 913 -0.83 23.35 0.60
C LEU A 913 0.00 22.05 0.62
N GLN A 914 1.33 22.14 0.66
CA GLN A 914 2.17 20.95 0.79
C GLN A 914 1.95 20.21 2.11
N SER A 915 1.71 20.91 3.22
CA SER A 915 1.51 20.32 4.56
C SER A 915 0.14 19.62 4.67
N ASP A 916 -0.91 20.22 4.10
CA ASP A 916 -2.23 19.59 3.98
C ASP A 916 -2.17 18.35 3.08
N LEU A 917 -1.45 18.45 1.95
CA LEU A 917 -1.17 17.33 1.06
C LEU A 917 -0.26 16.26 1.70
N GLU A 918 0.59 16.64 2.65
CA GLU A 918 1.50 15.74 3.36
C GLU A 918 0.74 14.86 4.36
N THR A 919 -0.29 15.40 5.03
CA THR A 919 -1.20 14.62 5.91
C THR A 919 -1.85 13.47 5.14
N VAL A 920 -2.33 13.75 3.92
CA VAL A 920 -2.90 12.74 3.00
C VAL A 920 -1.82 11.77 2.47
N ARG A 921 -0.60 12.25 2.22
CA ARG A 921 0.52 11.41 1.77
C ARG A 921 1.05 10.47 2.85
N LEU A 922 0.97 10.88 4.11
CA LEU A 922 1.36 10.13 5.29
C LEU A 922 0.29 9.10 5.70
N SER A 923 -1.00 9.39 5.44
CA SER A 923 -2.08 8.42 5.63
C SER A 923 -2.09 7.32 4.57
N ALA A 924 -1.62 7.62 3.35
CA ALA A 924 -1.59 6.66 2.26
C ALA A 924 -0.52 5.57 2.44
N GLU A 925 -0.93 4.31 2.35
CA GLU A 925 -0.03 3.18 2.42
C GLU A 925 0.88 3.07 1.19
N LYS A 926 2.18 2.87 1.41
CA LYS A 926 3.19 2.75 0.35
C LYS A 926 4.18 1.65 0.66
N VAL A 927 4.66 0.98 -0.40
CA VAL A 927 5.78 0.04 -0.32
C VAL A 927 7.04 0.77 0.13
N GLN A 928 7.66 0.31 1.19
CA GLN A 928 8.81 1.00 1.80
C GLN A 928 10.12 0.55 1.15
N VAL A 929 10.85 1.45 0.49
CA VAL A 929 12.18 1.16 -0.06
C VAL A 929 13.21 1.90 0.78
N MET A 930 14.08 1.18 1.51
CA MET A 930 15.02 1.82 2.44
C MET A 930 16.32 1.04 2.58
N THR A 931 17.30 1.58 3.31
CA THR A 931 18.53 0.84 3.60
C THR A 931 18.33 -0.19 4.71
N LEU A 932 19.13 -1.26 4.73
CA LEU A 932 19.14 -2.23 5.83
C LEU A 932 19.33 -1.57 7.20
N HIS A 933 20.20 -0.56 7.31
CA HIS A 933 20.40 0.22 8.53
C HIS A 933 19.13 0.96 8.97
N ALA A 934 18.42 1.60 8.02
CA ALA A 934 17.19 2.33 8.30
C ALA A 934 16.03 1.41 8.72
N SER A 935 16.11 0.12 8.39
CA SER A 935 15.09 -0.87 8.76
C SER A 935 15.14 -1.33 10.22
N LYS A 936 16.21 -0.99 10.95
CA LYS A 936 16.37 -1.39 12.35
C LYS A 936 15.22 -0.84 13.20
N GLY A 937 14.68 -1.70 14.07
CA GLY A 937 13.47 -1.39 14.85
C GLY A 937 12.14 -1.61 14.12
N LEU A 938 12.12 -1.60 12.79
CA LEU A 938 10.91 -1.83 11.99
C LEU A 938 10.61 -3.32 11.78
N GLU A 939 9.43 -3.61 11.23
CA GLU A 939 8.96 -4.95 10.85
C GLU A 939 7.89 -4.87 9.75
N PHE A 940 7.85 -5.88 8.89
CA PHE A 940 6.98 -5.94 7.71
C PHE A 940 6.44 -7.37 7.52
N GLU A 941 5.25 -7.52 6.95
CA GLU A 941 4.74 -8.86 6.62
C GLU A 941 5.58 -9.51 5.52
N VAL A 942 6.05 -8.71 4.56
CA VAL A 942 6.90 -9.14 3.43
C VAL A 942 8.16 -8.28 3.31
N VAL A 943 9.31 -8.92 3.12
CA VAL A 943 10.59 -8.23 2.87
C VAL A 943 11.29 -8.77 1.62
N PHE A 944 11.78 -7.84 0.79
CA PHE A 944 12.68 -8.12 -0.33
C PHE A 944 14.10 -7.65 0.00
N LEU A 945 15.07 -8.54 -0.18
CA LEU A 945 16.51 -8.28 -0.02
C LEU A 945 17.21 -8.49 -1.38
N PRO A 946 17.29 -7.46 -2.23
CA PRO A 946 17.98 -7.53 -3.51
C PRO A 946 19.48 -7.32 -3.39
N ALA A 947 20.18 -7.60 -4.49
CA ALA A 947 21.61 -7.36 -4.64
C ALA A 947 22.47 -8.08 -3.58
N LEU A 948 22.11 -9.33 -3.24
CA LEU A 948 22.90 -10.21 -2.38
C LEU A 948 24.11 -10.77 -3.15
N GLU A 949 25.06 -9.87 -3.39
CA GLU A 949 26.19 -10.00 -4.31
C GLU A 949 27.51 -9.68 -3.61
N GLU A 950 28.59 -10.39 -3.95
CA GLU A 950 29.93 -10.05 -3.48
C GLU A 950 30.32 -8.63 -3.92
N GLY A 951 30.82 -7.82 -2.98
CA GLY A 951 31.14 -6.41 -3.18
C GLY A 951 29.98 -5.46 -2.89
N ILE A 952 28.74 -5.96 -2.86
CA ILE A 952 27.56 -5.19 -2.41
C ILE A 952 27.17 -5.60 -0.99
N LEU A 953 26.92 -6.88 -0.73
CA LEU A 953 26.69 -7.42 0.61
C LEU A 953 27.34 -8.81 0.69
N PRO A 954 28.59 -8.91 1.21
CA PRO A 954 29.33 -7.90 1.97
C PRO A 954 29.84 -6.72 1.13
N PHE A 955 29.77 -5.52 1.70
CA PHE A 955 30.13 -4.27 1.04
C PHE A 955 31.65 -4.06 0.95
N ALA A 956 32.20 -3.99 -0.26
CA ALA A 956 33.64 -3.83 -0.47
C ALA A 956 34.12 -2.38 -0.66
N GLY A 957 33.28 -1.39 -0.33
CA GLY A 957 33.60 0.03 -0.50
C GLY A 957 33.16 0.62 -1.84
N THR A 958 32.90 1.92 -1.87
CA THR A 958 32.47 2.65 -3.07
C THR A 958 33.56 2.69 -4.15
N ASP A 959 34.84 2.74 -3.77
CA ASP A 959 35.96 2.85 -4.70
C ASP A 959 36.05 1.64 -5.64
N MET A 960 35.75 0.44 -5.14
CA MET A 960 35.68 -0.79 -5.94
C MET A 960 34.52 -0.72 -6.94
N LEU A 961 33.36 -0.21 -6.52
CA LEU A 961 32.16 -0.11 -7.36
C LEU A 961 32.30 0.99 -8.43
N THR A 962 33.03 2.07 -8.14
CA THR A 962 33.35 3.14 -9.11
C THR A 962 34.63 2.86 -9.91
N GLY A 963 35.36 1.79 -9.56
CA GLY A 963 36.67 1.37 -10.08
C GLY A 963 37.72 2.49 -10.15
N LYS A 964 37.88 3.18 -9.02
CA LYS A 964 39.03 4.05 -8.68
C LYS A 964 40.10 3.30 -7.87
N ALA A 965 40.06 1.96 -7.91
CA ALA A 965 40.89 1.08 -7.11
C ALA A 965 42.31 0.94 -7.72
N GLU A 966 43.12 2.00 -7.63
CA GLU A 966 44.58 1.92 -7.88
C GLU A 966 45.43 2.23 -6.64
N ALA A 967 44.82 2.49 -5.47
CA ALA A 967 45.56 2.65 -4.22
C ALA A 967 44.99 1.70 -3.17
N LYS A 968 45.88 0.87 -2.58
CA LYS A 968 45.67 -0.03 -1.44
C LYS A 968 44.52 0.46 -0.54
N SER A 969 43.31 -0.08 -0.74
CA SER A 969 42.17 0.28 0.11
C SER A 969 42.37 -0.39 1.47
N SER A 970 42.72 0.41 2.48
CA SER A 970 42.70 0.02 3.90
C SER A 970 41.28 -0.17 4.47
N PHE A 971 40.24 -0.13 3.62
CA PHE A 971 38.87 -0.41 4.04
C PHE A 971 38.68 -1.92 4.16
N VAL A 972 39.06 -2.45 5.33
CA VAL A 972 38.67 -3.81 5.72
C VAL A 972 37.19 -3.76 6.05
N SER A 973 36.34 -4.16 5.11
CA SER A 973 34.93 -4.42 5.39
C SER A 973 34.86 -5.43 6.54
N ASP A 974 34.30 -5.04 7.69
CA ASP A 974 33.99 -6.01 8.75
C ASP A 974 32.92 -6.97 8.21
N THR A 975 33.38 -8.14 7.78
CA THR A 975 32.52 -9.19 7.23
C THR A 975 31.55 -9.70 8.30
N ALA A 976 31.91 -9.62 9.58
CA ALA A 976 31.02 -9.98 10.67
C ALA A 976 29.87 -8.96 10.82
N GLU A 977 30.16 -7.66 10.69
CA GLU A 977 29.13 -6.60 10.68
C GLU A 977 28.19 -6.73 9.48
N GLU A 978 28.72 -6.94 8.28
CA GLU A 978 27.88 -7.13 7.08
C GLU A 978 26.98 -8.39 7.20
N LYS A 979 27.46 -9.43 7.90
CA LYS A 979 26.66 -10.62 8.22
C LYS A 979 25.54 -10.31 9.22
N ARG A 980 25.81 -9.50 10.26
CA ARG A 980 24.79 -9.00 11.20
C ARG A 980 23.75 -8.13 10.49
N LEU A 981 24.19 -7.32 9.51
CA LEU A 981 23.30 -6.50 8.70
C LEU A 981 22.33 -7.33 7.85
N LEU A 982 22.79 -8.42 7.25
CA LEU A 982 21.91 -9.37 6.56
C LEU A 982 20.93 -10.03 7.54
N TYR A 983 21.39 -10.46 8.72
CA TYR A 983 20.54 -11.03 9.77
C TYR A 983 19.43 -10.06 10.22
N VAL A 984 19.76 -8.78 10.42
CA VAL A 984 18.78 -7.73 10.71
C VAL A 984 17.74 -7.67 9.60
N GLY A 985 18.16 -7.61 8.33
CA GLY A 985 17.28 -7.58 7.16
C GLY A 985 16.33 -8.76 7.07
N MET A 986 16.84 -9.98 7.24
CA MET A 986 16.02 -11.21 7.20
C MET A 986 14.97 -11.23 8.32
N THR A 987 15.34 -10.79 9.52
CA THR A 987 14.48 -10.77 10.71
C THR A 987 13.55 -9.56 10.79
N ARG A 988 13.49 -8.73 9.73
CA ARG A 988 12.42 -7.74 9.54
C ARG A 988 11.14 -8.38 9.00
N ALA A 989 11.25 -9.52 8.31
CA ALA A 989 10.12 -10.23 7.72
C ALA A 989 9.33 -11.02 8.75
N ARG A 990 8.00 -10.92 8.71
CA ARG A 990 7.10 -11.74 9.53
C ARG A 990 6.70 -13.04 8.82
N ARG A 991 6.24 -12.95 7.57
CA ARG A 991 5.66 -14.08 6.81
C ARG A 991 6.46 -14.47 5.58
N GLU A 992 6.85 -13.50 4.76
CA GLU A 992 7.51 -13.79 3.49
C GLU A 992 8.83 -13.04 3.33
N LEU A 993 9.87 -13.78 2.94
CA LEU A 993 11.20 -13.25 2.71
C LEU A 993 11.66 -13.62 1.29
N TYR A 994 11.97 -12.61 0.49
CA TYR A 994 12.42 -12.75 -0.89
C TYR A 994 13.88 -12.30 -1.01
N LEU A 995 14.76 -13.24 -1.31
CA LEU A 995 16.19 -13.01 -1.52
C LEU A 995 16.48 -12.95 -3.02
N SER A 996 17.34 -12.05 -3.47
CA SER A 996 17.76 -12.05 -4.88
C SER A 996 19.18 -11.55 -5.11
N HIS A 997 19.77 -12.03 -6.21
CA HIS A 997 21.03 -11.54 -6.76
C HIS A 997 20.96 -11.50 -8.29
N ALA A 998 21.84 -10.73 -8.91
CA ALA A 998 21.96 -10.58 -10.34
C ALA A 998 23.35 -10.97 -10.85
N LYS A 999 23.40 -11.69 -11.97
CA LYS A 999 24.67 -12.04 -12.65
C LYS A 999 25.42 -10.81 -13.20
N GLN A 1000 24.70 -9.74 -13.48
CA GLN A 1000 25.24 -8.49 -14.01
C GLN A 1000 24.48 -7.29 -13.45
N ARG A 1001 25.18 -6.23 -13.04
CA ARG A 1001 24.54 -5.02 -12.49
C ARG A 1001 25.21 -3.77 -13.03
N GLN A 1002 24.40 -2.78 -13.38
CA GLN A 1002 24.90 -1.45 -13.72
C GLN A 1002 24.82 -0.56 -12.47
N LEU A 1003 25.98 -0.08 -11.99
CA LEU A 1003 26.11 0.82 -10.84
C LEU A 1003 27.10 1.93 -11.18
N PHE A 1004 26.76 3.18 -10.83
CA PHE A 1004 27.63 4.35 -11.05
C PHE A 1004 28.19 4.46 -12.49
N GLY A 1005 27.35 4.13 -13.48
CA GLY A 1005 27.74 4.15 -14.90
C GLY A 1005 28.56 2.94 -15.38
N ARG A 1006 28.98 2.03 -14.50
CA ARG A 1006 29.76 0.82 -14.84
C ARG A 1006 28.92 -0.44 -14.80
N SER A 1007 29.31 -1.44 -15.60
CA SER A 1007 28.73 -2.77 -15.58
C SER A 1007 29.61 -3.72 -14.77
N LEU A 1008 29.08 -4.22 -13.66
CA LEU A 1008 29.70 -5.20 -12.78
C LEU A 1008 29.13 -6.60 -13.07
N LYS A 1009 29.94 -7.65 -12.87
CA LYS A 1009 29.51 -9.05 -12.91
C LYS A 1009 29.81 -9.72 -11.56
N PRO A 1010 29.12 -9.31 -10.49
CA PRO A 1010 29.41 -9.85 -9.16
C PRO A 1010 28.98 -11.32 -9.07
N SER A 1011 29.69 -12.08 -8.24
CA SER A 1011 29.25 -13.42 -7.83
C SER A 1011 28.21 -13.31 -6.71
N MET A 1012 27.48 -14.41 -6.48
CA MET A 1012 26.51 -14.52 -5.39
C MET A 1012 27.20 -14.33 -4.03
N SER A 1013 26.54 -13.60 -3.13
CA SER A 1013 27.04 -13.37 -1.77
C SER A 1013 27.37 -14.68 -1.05
N ARG A 1014 28.52 -14.72 -0.39
CA ARG A 1014 28.94 -15.83 0.47
C ARG A 1014 27.95 -16.10 1.61
N PHE A 1015 27.18 -15.10 2.04
CA PHE A 1015 26.22 -15.25 3.14
C PHE A 1015 24.97 -16.04 2.75
N LEU A 1016 24.74 -16.30 1.46
CA LEU A 1016 23.65 -17.16 1.02
C LEU A 1016 23.99 -18.66 1.13
N LYS A 1017 25.27 -19.02 1.10
CA LYS A 1017 25.72 -20.44 1.12
C LYS A 1017 25.31 -21.23 2.37
N PRO A 1018 25.30 -20.65 3.59
CA PRO A 1018 24.89 -21.38 4.79
C PRO A 1018 23.38 -21.61 4.91
N ILE A 1019 22.55 -20.97 4.07
CA ILE A 1019 21.09 -21.10 4.15
C ILE A 1019 20.70 -22.49 3.60
N PRO A 1020 19.97 -23.32 4.36
CA PRO A 1020 19.55 -24.65 3.89
C PRO A 1020 18.65 -24.57 2.65
N GLU A 1021 18.96 -25.36 1.62
CA GLU A 1021 18.24 -25.37 0.33
C GLU A 1021 16.79 -25.88 0.45
N ASP A 1022 16.51 -26.76 1.41
CA ASP A 1022 15.17 -27.27 1.71
C ASP A 1022 14.22 -26.17 2.23
N LEU A 1023 14.77 -25.09 2.78
CA LEU A 1023 13.99 -23.92 3.18
C LEU A 1023 13.66 -23.01 1.99
N LEU A 1024 14.45 -23.06 0.90
CA LEU A 1024 14.40 -22.12 -0.22
C LEU A 1024 13.46 -22.58 -1.35
N THR A 1025 12.58 -21.68 -1.78
CA THR A 1025 11.79 -21.86 -3.01
C THR A 1025 12.38 -21.05 -4.15
N HIS A 1026 12.95 -21.75 -5.13
CA HIS A 1026 13.59 -21.14 -6.30
C HIS A 1026 12.58 -20.54 -7.28
N SER A 1027 12.73 -19.25 -7.58
CA SER A 1027 11.96 -18.57 -8.61
C SER A 1027 12.71 -18.60 -9.95
N VAL A 1028 12.06 -19.06 -11.01
CA VAL A 1028 12.65 -19.12 -12.36
C VAL A 1028 11.87 -18.19 -13.30
N LEU A 1029 12.59 -17.43 -14.14
CA LEU A 1029 11.96 -16.71 -15.26
C LEU A 1029 11.51 -17.73 -16.31
N THR A 1030 10.21 -17.98 -16.39
CA THR A 1030 9.63 -18.68 -17.55
C THR A 1030 9.55 -17.70 -18.70
N ALA A 1031 10.27 -17.98 -19.79
CA ALA A 1031 10.13 -17.20 -21.01
C ALA A 1031 8.68 -17.32 -21.50
N ARG A 1032 7.92 -16.23 -21.46
CA ARG A 1032 6.67 -16.14 -22.24
C ARG A 1032 7.07 -16.29 -23.70
N LYS A 1033 6.83 -17.46 -24.30
CA LYS A 1033 6.76 -17.60 -25.76
C LYS A 1033 5.62 -16.70 -26.21
N VAL A 1034 5.93 -15.44 -26.54
CA VAL A 1034 5.07 -14.67 -27.41
C VAL A 1034 5.07 -15.44 -28.72
N ARG A 1035 4.01 -16.22 -28.98
CA ARG A 1035 3.70 -16.64 -30.34
C ARG A 1035 3.52 -15.31 -31.08
N LYS A 1036 4.57 -14.84 -31.76
CA LYS A 1036 4.37 -14.01 -32.94
C LYS A 1036 3.48 -14.88 -33.81
N GLU A 1037 2.19 -14.57 -33.88
CA GLU A 1037 1.40 -14.97 -35.03
C GLU A 1037 2.24 -14.55 -36.23
N ARG A 1038 2.70 -15.54 -37.00
CA ARG A 1038 3.27 -15.26 -38.31
C ARG A 1038 2.17 -14.51 -39.03
N GLN A 1039 2.40 -13.23 -39.33
CA GLN A 1039 1.74 -12.58 -40.45
C GLN A 1039 1.92 -13.53 -41.63
N ILE A 1040 0.85 -14.21 -42.00
CA ILE A 1040 0.74 -14.75 -43.35
C ILE A 1040 0.57 -13.50 -44.21
N SER A 1041 1.64 -13.16 -44.93
CA SER A 1041 1.60 -12.21 -46.03
C SER A 1041 0.51 -12.66 -46.99
N LEU A 1042 -0.46 -11.81 -47.28
CA LEU A 1042 -1.50 -12.02 -48.30
C LEU A 1042 -0.93 -11.79 -49.72
N LEU A 1043 0.23 -12.38 -49.99
CA LEU A 1043 0.85 -12.50 -51.31
C LEU A 1043 1.69 -13.79 -51.28
N ASP A 1044 1.00 -14.92 -51.37
CA ASP A 1044 1.35 -16.16 -52.10
C ASP A 1044 0.18 -17.17 -52.00
#